data_AF-A0A960IS62-F1
#
_entry.id   AF-A0A960IS62-F1
#
_cell.length_a   1.000
_cell.length_b   1.000
_cell.length_c   1.000
_cell.angle_alpha   90.00
_cell.angle_beta   90.00
_cell.angle_gamma   90.00
#
_symmetry.space_group_name_H-M   'P 1'
#
loop_
_entity.id
_entity.type
_entity.pdbx_description
1 polymer ?
#
loop_
_entity_poly.entity_id
_entity_poly.type
_entity_poly.pdbx_seq_one_letter_code
_entity_poly.pdbx_strand_id
1 'polypeptide(L)'
;ATGIVNPQRWSSPLREVLPRLDVGVTVFFVLSGFLVGRPFVRRTLASAPPTDLRRYGVRRLSRIYPVYWAVLAVTLITVGHGSSAEVAADVLLVHVYNPQWAIGPITQSWSLATELAFYAFLPAWFAILRRRLDADGIEDPVRRARWVGGGLFIWVLIAIGWRTGVVLGTNTYDFNLAGAVDTRGALLTWLPNHLDAFAIGVGLALALEAGWARPLSVATRWVSYAVSALALWWVSTGLDLPPVFTGFDGPQTHLRHLLFLVIAAGVVAPSAFARGTRGAVGDTAVGDTAVGEAAVGEAADASGDRSAPAGWRPPAWAARVATGAALASYGVYLWHQWVTHEWFTERNLADFQAPFPSVLAVVVVGSTVLAAITYWFVERPATTLATGVGGGSVVEPPRRLGPQRSLDGLRGLAIVAVLGTHVVFLDAGADTWSLRGGFLGVDIFLGLSAFLIAAVLLRELDSTAERDGQPSFNARSFARRRLRRLYPPLLVFLAIAGVVSVLVLPTTVGQQLIQTLLAVTFIANWQLSWGSHPPFDMAHLWSLSLEAQFYLLMAIGLWLGRNRLRRADRTVAGLTVAAVAVCLWRLWLYHRGVELPALYERTGARADSMLLGVAAAFIWRSSLVSEGVLRLVGIASGVFLVVAMVFSADDSAWLFEGGFTLVAAASASLVLAAVTGSGVVAAVGRWGPLRWVGEISYSLYLWHLPIYIWTVKALGDSAPLGLKVAIAVPASVLAGWISYRLVETRVLAGWRRKASTAQGQITAEPLVDKT
;
A
#
# COMPACT_ATOMS: atom_id res chain seq x y z
N ALA A 1 -20.93 -15.53 -33.71
CA ALA A 1 -20.37 -16.72 -34.39
C ALA A 1 -19.65 -16.38 -35.71
N THR A 2 -19.87 -15.24 -36.36
CA THR A 2 -18.91 -14.71 -37.35
C THR A 2 -18.22 -13.50 -36.73
N GLY A 3 -17.02 -13.70 -36.18
CA GLY A 3 -16.18 -12.66 -35.55
C GLY A 3 -15.64 -11.62 -36.54
N ILE A 4 -16.48 -11.12 -37.44
CA ILE A 4 -16.10 -10.07 -38.37
C ILE A 4 -16.31 -8.74 -37.63
N VAL A 5 -15.19 -8.17 -37.14
CA VAL A 5 -15.10 -6.75 -36.76
C VAL A 5 -15.70 -5.98 -37.92
N ASN A 6 -16.88 -5.37 -37.74
CA ASN A 6 -17.50 -4.59 -38.81
C ASN A 6 -16.72 -3.27 -38.95
N PRO A 7 -15.84 -3.10 -39.96
CA PRO A 7 -15.04 -1.89 -40.12
C PRO A 7 -15.93 -0.69 -40.50
N GLN A 8 -17.17 -0.94 -40.93
CA GLN A 8 -18.14 0.04 -41.39
C GLN A 8 -18.95 0.67 -40.24
N ARG A 9 -18.85 0.18 -38.99
CA ARG A 9 -19.52 0.83 -37.83
C ARG A 9 -18.80 2.07 -37.32
N TRP A 10 -17.62 2.38 -37.84
CA TRP A 10 -16.90 3.62 -37.54
C TRP A 10 -17.25 4.70 -38.57
N SER A 11 -18.40 5.37 -38.39
CA SER A 11 -18.83 6.50 -39.22
C SER A 11 -18.14 7.83 -38.86
N SER A 12 -17.07 7.80 -38.07
CA SER A 12 -16.35 8.99 -37.62
C SER A 12 -15.24 9.38 -38.61
N PRO A 13 -15.12 10.66 -39.00
CA PRO A 13 -13.97 11.16 -39.76
C PRO A 13 -12.62 10.95 -39.04
N LEU A 14 -12.63 10.72 -37.72
CA LEU A 14 -11.42 10.56 -36.90
C LEU A 14 -10.93 9.11 -36.78
N ARG A 15 -11.60 8.17 -37.47
CA ARG A 15 -11.36 6.72 -37.36
C ARG A 15 -9.94 6.27 -37.71
N GLU A 16 -9.27 7.00 -38.59
CA GLU A 16 -7.90 6.70 -39.04
C GLU A 16 -6.85 7.28 -38.07
N VAL A 17 -7.18 8.37 -37.36
CA VAL A 17 -6.25 9.10 -36.49
C VAL A 17 -6.31 8.62 -35.04
N LEU A 18 -7.51 8.37 -34.49
CA LEU A 18 -7.68 8.02 -33.08
C LEU A 18 -6.90 6.76 -32.65
N PRO A 19 -6.86 5.66 -33.43
CA PRO A 19 -6.05 4.49 -33.10
C PRO A 19 -4.54 4.78 -33.05
N ARG A 20 -4.10 5.88 -33.70
CA ARG A 20 -2.69 6.29 -33.79
C ARG A 20 -2.27 7.26 -32.70
N LEU A 21 -3.17 7.63 -31.80
CA LEU A 21 -2.84 8.38 -30.58
C LEU A 21 -2.06 7.52 -29.56
N ASP A 22 -1.89 6.23 -29.81
CA ASP A 22 -0.94 5.35 -29.13
C ASP A 22 0.53 5.83 -29.24
N VAL A 23 0.84 6.73 -30.19
CA VAL A 23 2.10 7.51 -30.22
C VAL A 23 2.39 8.21 -28.90
N GLY A 24 1.36 8.51 -28.09
CA GLY A 24 1.50 9.09 -26.75
C GLY A 24 2.46 8.31 -25.85
N VAL A 25 2.54 6.98 -25.99
CA VAL A 25 3.51 6.16 -25.23
C VAL A 25 4.95 6.45 -25.67
N THR A 26 5.19 6.64 -26.98
CA THR A 26 6.52 7.03 -27.47
C THR A 26 6.91 8.44 -27.01
N VAL A 27 5.97 9.39 -26.99
CA VAL A 27 6.18 10.73 -26.41
C VAL A 27 6.58 10.60 -24.93
N PHE A 28 5.89 9.74 -24.19
CA PHE A 28 6.18 9.46 -22.79
C PHE A 28 7.58 8.86 -22.60
N PHE A 29 8.02 7.90 -23.42
CA PHE A 29 9.38 7.34 -23.35
C PHE A 29 10.47 8.39 -23.64
N VAL A 30 10.26 9.27 -24.62
CA VAL A 30 11.18 10.40 -24.87
C VAL A 30 11.24 11.34 -23.66
N LEU A 31 10.09 11.68 -23.06
CA LEU A 31 10.03 12.49 -21.84
C LEU A 31 10.74 11.83 -20.65
N SER A 32 10.54 10.53 -20.45
CA SER A 32 11.21 9.76 -19.38
C SER A 32 12.73 9.69 -19.63
N GLY A 33 13.16 9.48 -20.87
CA GLY A 33 14.58 9.57 -21.25
C GLY A 33 15.18 10.94 -20.91
N PHE A 34 14.49 12.02 -21.23
CA PHE A 34 14.93 13.38 -20.92
C PHE A 34 14.97 13.66 -19.42
N LEU A 35 13.86 13.49 -18.71
CA LEU A 35 13.73 13.87 -17.30
C LEU A 35 14.58 13.00 -16.38
N VAL A 36 14.62 11.68 -16.64
CA VAL A 36 15.33 10.73 -15.79
C VAL A 36 16.80 10.62 -16.18
N GLY A 37 17.13 10.74 -17.46
CA GLY A 37 18.51 10.73 -17.97
C GLY A 37 19.32 11.97 -17.62
N ARG A 38 18.68 13.15 -17.60
CA ARG A 38 19.38 14.44 -17.43
C ARG A 38 20.29 14.53 -16.19
N PRO A 39 19.89 14.10 -14.96
CA PRO A 39 20.80 14.11 -13.82
C PRO A 39 22.04 13.24 -14.00
N PHE A 40 21.92 12.09 -14.68
CA PHE A 40 23.04 11.20 -14.96
C PHE A 40 23.99 11.80 -15.99
N VAL A 41 23.45 12.39 -17.05
CA VAL A 41 24.22 13.14 -18.05
C VAL A 41 24.99 14.28 -17.38
N ARG A 42 24.30 15.17 -16.66
CA ARG A 42 24.91 16.32 -15.98
C ARG A 42 26.06 15.91 -15.07
N ARG A 43 25.84 14.92 -14.20
CA ARG A 43 26.88 14.44 -13.28
C ARG A 43 28.05 13.76 -13.99
N THR A 44 27.79 13.08 -15.10
CA THR A 44 28.84 12.44 -15.91
C THR A 44 29.70 13.50 -16.59
N LEU A 45 29.10 14.50 -17.23
CA LEU A 45 29.82 15.60 -17.88
C LEU A 45 30.61 16.46 -16.88
N ALA A 46 30.07 16.67 -15.69
CA ALA A 46 30.70 17.48 -14.64
C ALA A 46 31.71 16.70 -13.77
N SER A 47 31.97 15.42 -14.08
CA SER A 47 32.81 14.54 -13.25
C SER A 47 32.39 14.50 -11.75
N ALA A 48 31.12 14.78 -11.47
CA ALA A 48 30.57 14.87 -10.12
C ALA A 48 30.23 13.47 -9.57
N PRO A 49 30.15 13.27 -8.24
CA PRO A 49 29.82 11.97 -7.65
C PRO A 49 28.55 11.32 -8.24
N PRO A 50 28.51 9.97 -8.36
CA PRO A 50 27.38 9.27 -8.95
C PRO A 50 26.08 9.54 -8.18
N THR A 51 24.94 9.40 -8.88
CA THR A 51 23.62 9.57 -8.28
C THR A 51 23.42 8.54 -7.17
N ASP A 52 22.84 8.96 -6.04
CA ASP A 52 22.43 8.04 -4.98
C ASP A 52 21.35 7.09 -5.51
N LEU A 53 21.74 5.82 -5.73
CA LEU A 53 20.87 4.79 -6.29
C LEU A 53 19.71 4.42 -5.36
N ARG A 54 19.91 4.52 -4.03
CA ARG A 54 18.84 4.25 -3.07
C ARG A 54 17.77 5.34 -3.17
N ARG A 55 18.19 6.60 -3.13
CA ARG A 55 17.26 7.74 -3.25
C ARG A 55 16.57 7.76 -4.61
N TYR A 56 17.31 7.46 -5.68
CA TYR A 56 16.77 7.30 -7.02
C TYR A 56 15.71 6.19 -7.06
N GLY A 57 16.03 4.98 -6.59
CA GLY A 57 15.13 3.84 -6.58
C GLY A 57 13.86 4.11 -5.79
N VAL A 58 13.96 4.59 -4.55
CA VAL A 58 12.81 4.93 -3.70
C VAL A 58 11.87 5.92 -4.40
N ARG A 59 12.40 6.95 -5.07
CA ARG A 59 11.59 7.93 -5.81
C ARG A 59 10.89 7.34 -7.02
N ARG A 60 11.54 6.43 -7.76
CA ARG A 60 10.94 5.79 -8.94
C ARG A 60 9.88 4.77 -8.53
N LEU A 61 10.20 3.91 -7.56
CA LEU A 61 9.29 2.87 -7.08
C LEU A 61 8.05 3.46 -6.40
N SER A 62 8.22 4.50 -5.57
CA SER A 62 7.07 5.18 -4.91
C SER A 62 6.16 5.93 -5.87
N ARG A 63 6.63 6.26 -7.07
CA ARG A 63 5.80 6.87 -8.11
C ARG A 63 4.96 5.82 -8.83
N ILE A 64 5.50 4.63 -9.08
CA ILE A 64 4.83 3.60 -9.89
C ILE A 64 3.99 2.66 -9.01
N TYR A 65 4.63 1.97 -8.08
CA TYR A 65 4.05 0.80 -7.42
C TYR A 65 2.79 1.08 -6.58
N PRO A 66 2.68 2.16 -5.80
CA PRO A 66 1.51 2.34 -4.93
C PRO A 66 0.19 2.40 -5.71
N VAL A 67 0.10 3.24 -6.74
CA VAL A 67 -1.13 3.37 -7.54
C VAL A 67 -1.34 2.14 -8.39
N TYR A 68 -0.27 1.63 -9.02
CA TYR A 68 -0.34 0.41 -9.81
C TYR A 68 -0.85 -0.78 -8.99
N TRP A 69 -0.33 -1.02 -7.79
CA TRP A 69 -0.81 -2.08 -6.90
C TRP A 69 -2.24 -1.86 -6.42
N ALA A 70 -2.68 -0.60 -6.25
CA ALA A 70 -4.09 -0.33 -5.95
C ALA A 70 -5.01 -0.74 -7.11
N VAL A 71 -4.63 -0.40 -8.35
CA VAL A 71 -5.39 -0.81 -9.55
C VAL A 71 -5.34 -2.32 -9.75
N LEU A 72 -4.18 -2.94 -9.57
CA LEU A 72 -4.00 -4.39 -9.64
C LEU A 72 -4.86 -5.09 -8.58
N ALA A 73 -4.86 -4.62 -7.34
CA ALA A 73 -5.68 -5.20 -6.28
C ALA A 73 -7.17 -5.13 -6.60
N VAL A 74 -7.67 -3.98 -7.08
CA VAL A 74 -9.07 -3.87 -7.52
C VAL A 74 -9.36 -4.80 -8.69
N THR A 75 -8.46 -4.88 -9.66
CA THR A 75 -8.59 -5.79 -10.81
C THR A 75 -8.68 -7.25 -10.38
N LEU A 76 -7.81 -7.69 -9.47
CA LEU A 76 -7.82 -9.06 -8.95
C LEU A 76 -9.11 -9.38 -8.18
N ILE A 77 -9.69 -8.39 -7.50
CA ILE A 77 -10.95 -8.53 -6.75
C ILE A 77 -12.15 -8.60 -7.70
N THR A 78 -12.22 -7.76 -8.73
CA THR A 78 -13.43 -7.66 -9.57
C THR A 78 -13.46 -8.63 -10.75
N VAL A 79 -12.30 -8.92 -11.34
CA VAL A 79 -12.19 -9.77 -12.53
C VAL A 79 -11.72 -11.19 -12.19
N GLY A 80 -11.16 -11.40 -11.00
CA GLY A 80 -10.56 -12.66 -10.58
C GLY A 80 -9.07 -12.74 -10.93
N HIS A 81 -8.43 -13.83 -10.48
CA HIS A 81 -7.00 -14.03 -10.67
C HIS A 81 -6.73 -15.29 -11.50
N GLY A 82 -5.64 -15.24 -12.28
CA GLY A 82 -5.07 -16.43 -12.89
C GLY A 82 -4.25 -17.25 -11.88
N SER A 83 -3.23 -17.96 -12.37
CA SER A 83 -2.32 -18.68 -11.49
C SER A 83 -1.53 -17.73 -10.57
N SER A 84 -1.01 -18.25 -9.44
CA SER A 84 -0.14 -17.46 -8.54
C SER A 84 1.11 -16.90 -9.25
N ALA A 85 1.55 -17.55 -10.34
CA ALA A 85 2.66 -17.08 -11.16
C ALA A 85 2.30 -15.84 -11.97
N GLU A 86 1.08 -15.77 -12.51
CA GLU A 86 0.55 -14.60 -13.24
C GLU A 86 0.41 -13.40 -12.30
N VAL A 87 -0.20 -13.62 -11.13
CA VAL A 87 -0.31 -12.58 -10.10
C VAL A 87 1.06 -12.08 -9.68
N ALA A 88 2.03 -12.97 -9.46
CA ALA A 88 3.40 -12.57 -9.13
C ALA A 88 4.07 -11.78 -10.27
N ALA A 89 3.84 -12.18 -11.52
CA ALA A 89 4.36 -11.47 -12.69
C ALA A 89 3.80 -10.05 -12.78
N ASP A 90 2.51 -9.86 -12.53
CA ASP A 90 1.88 -8.55 -12.50
C ASP A 90 2.32 -7.72 -11.30
N VAL A 91 2.37 -8.29 -10.10
CA VAL A 91 2.87 -7.59 -8.90
C VAL A 91 4.28 -7.04 -9.12
N LEU A 92 5.13 -7.76 -9.86
CA LEU A 92 6.51 -7.37 -10.15
C LEU A 92 6.67 -6.55 -11.44
N LEU A 93 5.62 -6.33 -12.23
CA LEU A 93 5.68 -5.70 -13.57
C LEU A 93 6.62 -6.45 -14.53
N VAL A 94 6.57 -7.79 -14.53
CA VAL A 94 7.35 -8.67 -15.41
C VAL A 94 6.48 -9.51 -16.36
N HIS A 95 5.17 -9.25 -16.40
CA HIS A 95 4.23 -9.95 -17.30
C HIS A 95 4.59 -9.78 -18.79
N VAL A 96 5.25 -8.69 -19.20
CA VAL A 96 5.65 -8.46 -20.61
C VAL A 96 6.57 -9.53 -21.19
N TYR A 97 7.25 -10.30 -20.34
CA TYR A 97 8.17 -11.36 -20.76
C TYR A 97 7.45 -12.67 -21.08
N ASN A 98 6.17 -12.80 -20.75
CA ASN A 98 5.34 -13.93 -21.16
C ASN A 98 3.94 -13.43 -21.60
N PRO A 99 3.59 -13.53 -22.90
CA PRO A 99 2.31 -13.05 -23.40
C PRO A 99 1.09 -13.68 -22.72
N GLN A 100 1.24 -14.85 -22.10
CA GLN A 100 0.17 -15.54 -21.39
C GLN A 100 -0.08 -15.02 -19.98
N TRP A 101 0.79 -14.15 -19.45
CA TRP A 101 0.73 -13.69 -18.06
C TRP A 101 0.04 -12.33 -17.88
N ALA A 102 -0.42 -11.68 -18.94
CA ALA A 102 -1.10 -10.40 -18.82
C ALA A 102 -2.55 -10.60 -18.35
N ILE A 103 -2.88 -10.10 -17.15
CA ILE A 103 -4.26 -10.04 -16.69
C ILE A 103 -5.04 -8.97 -17.48
N GLY A 104 -6.23 -9.33 -17.98
CA GLY A 104 -6.96 -8.62 -19.04
C GLY A 104 -7.24 -7.10 -18.83
N PRO A 105 -7.64 -6.60 -17.65
CA PRO A 105 -7.99 -5.18 -17.46
C PRO A 105 -6.80 -4.24 -17.20
N ILE A 106 -5.58 -4.77 -17.20
CA ILE A 106 -4.35 -4.03 -16.93
C ILE A 106 -3.31 -4.18 -18.05
N THR A 107 -3.71 -4.59 -19.25
CA THR A 107 -2.76 -4.87 -20.34
C THR A 107 -1.91 -3.65 -20.71
N GLN A 108 -2.43 -2.42 -20.59
CA GLN A 108 -1.69 -1.17 -20.75
C GLN A 108 -0.46 -1.06 -19.85
N SER A 109 -0.38 -1.79 -18.73
CA SER A 109 0.76 -1.73 -17.82
C SER A 109 2.07 -2.26 -18.44
N TRP A 110 2.03 -2.83 -19.64
CA TRP A 110 3.23 -3.20 -20.41
C TRP A 110 4.22 -2.03 -20.52
N SER A 111 3.74 -0.79 -20.73
CA SER A 111 4.64 0.37 -20.88
C SER A 111 5.34 0.73 -19.57
N LEU A 112 4.72 0.43 -18.42
CA LEU A 112 5.31 0.61 -17.09
C LEU A 112 6.38 -0.45 -16.81
N ALA A 113 6.18 -1.68 -17.28
CA ALA A 113 7.22 -2.72 -17.22
C ALA A 113 8.45 -2.31 -18.04
N THR A 114 8.25 -1.81 -19.26
CA THR A 114 9.31 -1.26 -20.11
C THR A 114 10.02 -0.07 -19.45
N GLU A 115 9.27 0.84 -18.85
CA GLU A 115 9.81 1.99 -18.13
C GLU A 115 10.61 1.58 -16.88
N LEU A 116 10.11 0.60 -16.11
CA LEU A 116 10.81 0.07 -14.94
C LEU A 116 12.13 -0.60 -15.35
N ALA A 117 12.13 -1.35 -16.45
CA ALA A 117 13.34 -1.90 -17.03
C ALA A 117 14.33 -0.79 -17.44
N PHE A 118 13.85 0.30 -18.05
CA PHE A 118 14.68 1.48 -18.34
C PHE A 118 15.26 2.11 -17.06
N TYR A 119 14.45 2.21 -16.00
CA TYR A 119 14.89 2.76 -14.72
C TYR A 119 16.00 1.94 -14.05
N ALA A 120 16.03 0.62 -14.27
CA ALA A 120 17.12 -0.25 -13.84
C ALA A 120 18.34 -0.18 -14.78
N PHE A 121 18.10 -0.13 -16.10
CA PHE A 121 19.13 -0.07 -17.13
C PHE A 121 19.96 1.21 -17.06
N LEU A 122 19.32 2.37 -16.93
CA LEU A 122 19.96 3.68 -16.96
C LEU A 122 21.11 3.85 -15.93
N PRO A 123 20.92 3.59 -14.61
CA PRO A 123 22.01 3.70 -13.64
C PRO A 123 23.12 2.68 -13.89
N ALA A 124 22.79 1.46 -14.32
CA ALA A 124 23.79 0.44 -14.63
C ALA A 124 24.66 0.89 -15.82
N TRP A 125 24.04 1.42 -16.88
CA TRP A 125 24.73 1.94 -18.05
C TRP A 125 25.69 3.08 -17.68
N PHE A 126 25.20 4.09 -16.96
CA PHE A 126 26.04 5.23 -16.57
C PHE A 126 27.13 4.85 -15.56
N ALA A 127 26.91 3.83 -14.72
CA ALA A 127 27.96 3.29 -13.86
C ALA A 127 29.09 2.64 -14.68
N ILE A 128 28.75 1.84 -15.69
CA ILE A 128 29.73 1.21 -16.60
C ILE A 128 30.47 2.28 -17.40
N LEU A 129 29.73 3.21 -18.02
CA LEU A 129 30.31 4.28 -18.83
C LEU A 129 31.28 5.13 -18.01
N ARG A 130 30.88 5.54 -16.79
CA ARG A 130 31.74 6.33 -15.90
C ARG A 130 32.98 5.56 -15.48
N ARG A 131 32.85 4.29 -15.09
CA ARG A 131 34.02 3.45 -14.77
C ARG A 131 35.02 3.39 -15.91
N ARG A 132 34.55 3.33 -17.17
CA ARG A 132 35.41 3.38 -18.36
C ARG A 132 36.07 4.75 -18.53
N LEU A 133 35.28 5.83 -18.50
CA LEU A 133 35.79 7.20 -18.63
C LEU A 133 36.82 7.54 -17.55
N ASP A 134 36.57 7.14 -16.31
CA ASP A 134 37.44 7.38 -15.17
C ASP A 134 38.71 6.53 -15.27
N ALA A 135 38.62 5.27 -15.72
CA ALA A 135 39.79 4.41 -15.98
C ALA A 135 40.69 4.94 -17.12
N ASP A 136 40.09 5.55 -18.14
CA ASP A 136 40.80 6.16 -19.28
C ASP A 136 41.28 7.59 -18.98
N GLY A 137 41.09 8.10 -17.74
CA GLY A 137 41.50 9.45 -17.33
C GLY A 137 40.80 10.59 -18.08
N ILE A 138 39.60 10.35 -18.62
CA ILE A 138 38.89 11.34 -19.43
C ILE A 138 38.11 12.28 -18.51
N GLU A 139 38.60 13.49 -18.28
CA GLU A 139 37.92 14.52 -17.47
C GLU A 139 37.23 15.61 -18.32
N ASP A 140 37.70 15.83 -19.55
CA ASP A 140 37.17 16.86 -20.44
C ASP A 140 35.66 16.67 -20.74
N PRO A 141 34.78 17.65 -20.41
CA PRO A 141 33.34 17.55 -20.62
C PRO A 141 32.95 17.32 -22.09
N VAL A 142 33.71 17.86 -23.05
CA VAL A 142 33.41 17.69 -24.48
C VAL A 142 33.68 16.25 -24.90
N ARG A 143 34.81 15.68 -24.49
CA ARG A 143 35.13 14.27 -24.74
C ARG A 143 34.14 13.33 -24.05
N ARG A 144 33.76 13.62 -22.80
CA ARG A 144 32.70 12.87 -22.10
C ARG A 144 31.36 12.95 -22.83
N ALA A 145 30.99 14.11 -23.36
CA ALA A 145 29.77 14.27 -24.15
C ALA A 145 29.79 13.43 -25.43
N ARG A 146 30.94 13.33 -26.11
CA ARG A 146 31.10 12.44 -27.28
C ARG A 146 30.92 10.97 -26.91
N TRP A 147 31.45 10.53 -25.77
CA TRP A 147 31.26 9.16 -25.28
C TRP A 147 29.81 8.87 -24.89
N VAL A 148 29.13 9.81 -24.22
CA VAL A 148 27.70 9.68 -23.96
C VAL A 148 26.93 9.58 -25.28
N GLY A 149 27.22 10.44 -26.26
CA GLY A 149 26.62 10.42 -27.59
C GLY A 149 26.85 9.10 -28.34
N GLY A 150 28.09 8.57 -28.32
CA GLY A 150 28.42 7.26 -28.89
C GLY A 150 27.67 6.12 -28.20
N GLY A 151 27.50 6.21 -26.88
CA GLY A 151 26.66 5.28 -26.11
C GLY A 151 25.18 5.32 -26.52
N LEU A 152 24.63 6.52 -26.74
CA LEU A 152 23.25 6.68 -27.23
C LEU A 152 23.09 6.14 -28.66
N PHE A 153 24.11 6.26 -29.50
CA PHE A 153 24.11 5.63 -30.83
C PHE A 153 24.04 4.10 -30.73
N ILE A 154 24.78 3.49 -29.79
CA ILE A 154 24.69 2.05 -29.52
C ILE A 154 23.25 1.66 -29.10
N TRP A 155 22.58 2.47 -28.28
CA TRP A 155 21.18 2.20 -27.89
C TRP A 155 20.25 2.17 -29.11
N VAL A 156 20.42 3.10 -30.04
CA VAL A 156 19.65 3.14 -31.29
C VAL A 156 19.93 1.89 -32.15
N LEU A 157 21.19 1.47 -32.27
CA LEU A 157 21.55 0.26 -33.00
C LEU A 157 20.94 -1.00 -32.38
N ILE A 158 20.94 -1.10 -31.04
CA ILE A 158 20.29 -2.21 -30.32
C ILE A 158 18.78 -2.22 -30.62
N ALA A 159 18.12 -1.05 -30.59
CA ALA A 159 16.69 -0.96 -30.86
C ALA A 159 16.33 -1.38 -32.28
N ILE A 160 17.08 -0.90 -33.27
CA ILE A 160 16.90 -1.27 -34.68
C ILE A 160 17.16 -2.77 -34.85
N GLY A 161 18.27 -3.28 -34.33
CA GLY A 161 18.64 -4.69 -34.44
C GLY A 161 17.62 -5.62 -33.79
N TRP A 162 17.13 -5.28 -32.59
CA TRP A 162 16.08 -6.02 -31.92
C TRP A 162 14.79 -6.03 -32.73
N ARG A 163 14.31 -4.85 -33.15
CA ARG A 163 13.06 -4.73 -33.91
C ARG A 163 13.11 -5.52 -35.21
N THR A 164 14.19 -5.35 -35.98
CA THR A 164 14.37 -6.09 -37.24
C THR A 164 14.46 -7.59 -36.98
N GLY A 165 15.20 -8.02 -35.96
CA GLY A 165 15.28 -9.43 -35.57
C GLY A 165 13.92 -10.03 -35.21
N VAL A 166 13.11 -9.30 -34.43
CA VAL A 166 11.75 -9.73 -34.08
C VAL A 166 10.86 -9.79 -35.31
N VAL A 167 10.87 -8.77 -36.17
CA VAL A 167 10.07 -8.73 -37.40
C VAL A 167 10.42 -9.90 -38.33
N LEU A 168 11.71 -10.21 -38.49
CA LEU A 168 12.19 -11.32 -39.33
C LEU A 168 11.97 -12.70 -38.70
N GLY A 169 12.02 -12.78 -37.36
CA GLY A 169 11.96 -14.04 -36.61
C GLY A 169 10.56 -14.46 -36.15
N THR A 170 9.55 -13.63 -36.34
CA THR A 170 8.16 -13.89 -35.92
C THR A 170 7.19 -13.64 -37.06
N ASN A 171 6.03 -14.29 -37.03
CA ASN A 171 4.95 -14.01 -37.97
C ASN A 171 4.07 -12.85 -37.50
N THR A 172 3.38 -12.22 -38.44
CA THR A 172 2.32 -11.25 -38.14
C THR A 172 1.19 -11.96 -37.38
N TYR A 173 0.62 -11.30 -36.37
CA TYR A 173 -0.50 -11.84 -35.61
C TYR A 173 -1.73 -12.08 -36.50
N ASP A 174 -2.30 -13.28 -36.46
CA ASP A 174 -3.49 -13.65 -37.23
C ASP A 174 -4.73 -13.61 -36.32
N PHE A 175 -5.57 -12.59 -36.54
CA PHE A 175 -6.82 -12.39 -35.81
C PHE A 175 -7.88 -13.45 -36.09
N ASN A 176 -7.72 -14.28 -37.13
CA ASN A 176 -8.70 -15.29 -37.52
C ASN A 176 -8.44 -16.66 -36.87
N LEU A 177 -7.29 -16.84 -36.23
CA LEU A 177 -6.91 -18.10 -35.59
C LEU A 177 -7.24 -18.05 -34.09
N ALA A 178 -8.26 -18.82 -33.69
CA ALA A 178 -8.63 -18.93 -32.28
C ALA A 178 -7.46 -19.49 -31.44
N GLY A 179 -7.11 -18.79 -30.36
CA GLY A 179 -5.98 -19.16 -29.49
C GLY A 179 -4.61 -18.71 -29.98
N ALA A 180 -4.51 -17.94 -31.07
CA ALA A 180 -3.25 -17.35 -31.49
C ALA A 180 -2.69 -16.41 -30.41
N VAL A 181 -1.38 -16.51 -30.18
CA VAL A 181 -0.62 -15.67 -29.24
C VAL A 181 0.17 -14.62 -30.03
N ASP A 182 0.05 -13.34 -29.65
CA ASP A 182 0.78 -12.25 -30.31
C ASP A 182 2.23 -12.16 -29.81
N THR A 183 3.05 -13.14 -30.22
CA THR A 183 4.47 -13.22 -29.87
C THR A 183 5.26 -12.01 -30.39
N ARG A 184 4.96 -11.55 -31.62
CA ARG A 184 5.60 -10.37 -32.21
C ARG A 184 5.31 -9.14 -31.37
N GLY A 185 4.03 -8.88 -31.07
CA GLY A 185 3.59 -7.76 -30.23
C GLY A 185 4.28 -7.77 -28.88
N ALA A 186 4.29 -8.93 -28.19
CA ALA A 186 4.94 -9.07 -26.89
C ALA A 186 6.44 -8.71 -26.93
N LEU A 187 7.21 -9.27 -27.86
CA LEU A 187 8.65 -8.98 -27.98
C LEU A 187 8.93 -7.51 -28.34
N LEU A 188 8.02 -6.84 -29.04
CA LEU A 188 8.12 -5.42 -29.36
C LEU A 188 7.78 -4.49 -28.17
N THR A 189 7.17 -4.99 -27.10
CA THR A 189 6.99 -4.20 -25.86
C THR A 189 8.26 -4.11 -25.01
N TRP A 190 9.25 -4.99 -25.24
CA TRP A 190 10.45 -5.06 -24.41
C TRP A 190 11.33 -3.82 -24.54
N LEU A 191 12.10 -3.53 -23.49
CA LEU A 191 13.01 -2.38 -23.44
C LEU A 191 13.91 -2.24 -24.69
N PRO A 192 14.56 -3.30 -25.23
CA PRO A 192 15.43 -3.16 -26.39
C PRO A 192 14.76 -2.44 -27.57
N ASN A 193 13.50 -2.75 -27.89
CA ASN A 193 12.76 -2.12 -28.99
C ASN A 193 12.61 -0.60 -28.84
N HIS A 194 12.58 -0.11 -27.59
CA HIS A 194 12.29 1.28 -27.24
C HIS A 194 13.53 2.08 -26.79
N LEU A 195 14.73 1.47 -26.81
CA LEU A 195 15.97 2.16 -26.43
C LEU A 195 16.25 3.40 -27.30
N ASP A 196 15.78 3.43 -28.55
CA ASP A 196 15.87 4.59 -29.44
C ASP A 196 15.02 5.77 -28.97
N ALA A 197 13.78 5.55 -28.53
CA ALA A 197 12.92 6.57 -27.95
C ALA A 197 13.54 7.17 -26.67
N PHE A 198 14.02 6.30 -25.76
CA PHE A 198 14.73 6.78 -24.58
C PHE A 198 16.02 7.52 -24.95
N ALA A 199 16.77 7.05 -25.95
CA ALA A 199 18.00 7.68 -26.43
C ALA A 199 17.77 9.09 -26.98
N ILE A 200 16.66 9.34 -27.69
CA ILE A 200 16.28 10.69 -28.12
C ILE A 200 16.10 11.60 -26.89
N GLY A 201 15.37 11.14 -25.87
CA GLY A 201 15.18 11.90 -24.64
C GLY A 201 16.49 12.23 -23.92
N VAL A 202 17.35 11.22 -23.71
CA VAL A 202 18.67 11.42 -23.09
C VAL A 202 19.57 12.29 -23.98
N GLY A 203 19.44 12.20 -25.30
CA GLY A 203 20.13 13.03 -26.28
C GLY A 203 19.74 14.51 -26.21
N LEU A 204 18.45 14.81 -26.03
CA LEU A 204 17.98 16.17 -25.76
C LEU A 204 18.57 16.70 -24.44
N ALA A 205 18.66 15.85 -23.41
CA ALA A 205 19.31 16.22 -22.16
C ALA A 205 20.82 16.45 -22.33
N LEU A 206 21.49 15.62 -23.13
CA LEU A 206 22.90 15.79 -23.50
C LEU A 206 23.13 17.11 -24.23
N ALA A 207 22.32 17.44 -25.24
CA ALA A 207 22.43 18.69 -25.95
C ALA A 207 22.23 19.90 -25.02
N LEU A 208 21.31 19.80 -24.07
CA LEU A 208 21.08 20.84 -23.06
C LEU A 208 22.29 21.00 -22.11
N GLU A 209 22.75 19.91 -21.50
CA GLU A 209 23.82 19.94 -20.49
C GLU A 209 25.21 20.19 -21.09
N ALA A 210 25.45 19.77 -22.34
CA ALA A 210 26.67 20.08 -23.08
C ALA A 210 26.69 21.53 -23.62
N GLY A 211 25.58 22.26 -23.51
CA GLY A 211 25.45 23.63 -24.02
C GLY A 211 25.33 23.72 -25.55
N TRP A 212 24.95 22.63 -26.22
CA TRP A 212 24.67 22.61 -27.66
C TRP A 212 23.27 23.16 -27.97
N ALA A 213 22.34 23.07 -27.01
CA ALA A 213 20.98 23.55 -27.16
C ALA A 213 20.91 25.09 -27.14
N ARG A 214 20.17 25.64 -28.09
CA ARG A 214 19.79 27.07 -28.13
C ARG A 214 18.28 27.20 -27.95
N PRO A 215 17.79 28.30 -27.35
CA PRO A 215 16.35 28.56 -27.31
C PRO A 215 15.74 28.48 -28.72
N LEU A 216 14.71 27.66 -28.89
CA LEU A 216 14.03 27.57 -30.18
C LEU A 216 13.16 28.81 -30.40
N SER A 217 13.28 29.41 -31.59
CA SER A 217 12.40 30.50 -32.05
C SER A 217 10.95 30.03 -32.14
N VAL A 218 9.98 30.94 -32.04
CA VAL A 218 8.55 30.61 -32.16
C VAL A 218 8.27 29.90 -33.49
N ALA A 219 8.86 30.37 -34.59
CA ALA A 219 8.74 29.74 -35.91
C ALA A 219 9.26 28.29 -35.90
N THR A 220 10.43 28.04 -35.30
CA THR A 220 11.00 26.68 -35.20
C THR A 220 10.12 25.75 -34.39
N ARG A 221 9.47 26.25 -33.31
CA ARG A 221 8.52 25.45 -32.52
C ARG A 221 7.30 25.06 -33.36
N TRP A 222 6.72 26.02 -34.10
CA TRP A 222 5.59 25.74 -35.00
C TRP A 222 5.95 24.78 -36.13
N VAL A 223 7.14 24.91 -36.73
CA VAL A 223 7.65 23.95 -37.71
C VAL A 223 7.77 22.56 -37.08
N SER A 224 8.30 22.45 -35.87
CA SER A 224 8.39 21.17 -35.13
C SER A 224 7.02 20.52 -34.93
N TYR A 225 6.01 21.30 -34.54
CA TYR A 225 4.64 20.83 -34.39
C TYR A 225 3.98 20.48 -35.74
N ALA A 226 4.24 21.25 -36.79
CA ALA A 226 3.72 20.97 -38.13
C ALA A 226 4.30 19.67 -38.71
N VAL A 227 5.61 19.44 -38.54
CA VAL A 227 6.27 18.19 -38.92
C VAL A 227 5.68 17.01 -38.14
N SER A 228 5.44 17.18 -36.83
CA SER A 228 4.81 16.15 -35.99
C SER A 228 3.38 15.85 -36.45
N ALA A 229 2.59 16.88 -36.78
CA ALA A 229 1.23 16.72 -37.29
C ALA A 229 1.21 16.02 -38.66
N LEU A 230 2.12 16.38 -39.57
CA LEU A 230 2.26 15.73 -40.87
C LEU A 230 2.68 14.26 -40.73
N ALA A 231 3.61 13.95 -39.82
CA ALA A 231 4.01 12.58 -39.53
C ALA A 231 2.85 11.76 -38.94
N LEU A 232 2.06 12.34 -38.03
CA LEU A 232 0.86 11.69 -37.49
C LEU A 232 -0.17 11.42 -38.58
N TRP A 233 -0.42 12.41 -39.45
CA TRP A 233 -1.30 12.24 -40.60
C TRP A 233 -0.81 11.10 -41.51
N TRP A 234 0.49 11.09 -41.84
CA TRP A 234 1.05 10.08 -42.74
C TRP A 234 1.04 8.67 -42.14
N VAL A 235 1.29 8.50 -40.84
CA VAL A 235 1.09 7.19 -40.17
C VAL A 235 -0.38 6.78 -40.23
N SER A 236 -1.30 7.72 -40.06
CA SER A 236 -2.74 7.43 -39.98
C SER A 236 -3.34 7.04 -41.32
N THR A 237 -2.90 7.66 -42.43
CA THR A 237 -3.55 7.50 -43.74
C THR A 237 -2.65 6.90 -44.82
N GLY A 238 -1.33 6.99 -44.67
CA GLY A 238 -0.38 6.66 -45.74
C GLY A 238 0.29 5.29 -45.64
N LEU A 239 0.15 4.59 -44.51
CA LEU A 239 0.78 3.27 -44.28
C LEU A 239 -0.19 2.08 -44.37
N ASP A 240 -1.46 2.35 -44.68
CA ASP A 240 -2.53 1.34 -44.75
C ASP A 240 -2.58 0.41 -43.51
N LEU A 241 -2.44 1.02 -42.32
CA LEU A 241 -2.39 0.27 -41.08
C LEU A 241 -3.80 -0.20 -40.66
N PRO A 242 -3.99 -1.48 -40.28
CA PRO A 242 -5.27 -1.96 -39.77
C PRO A 242 -5.66 -1.19 -38.51
N PRO A 243 -6.95 -0.89 -38.26
CA PRO A 243 -7.40 -0.05 -37.13
C PRO A 243 -7.08 -0.60 -35.73
N VAL A 244 -6.45 -1.78 -35.65
CA VAL A 244 -6.00 -2.45 -34.44
C VAL A 244 -4.56 -2.03 -34.09
N PHE A 245 -4.14 -2.30 -32.85
CA PHE A 245 -2.81 -1.93 -32.32
C PHE A 245 -1.68 -2.90 -32.73
N THR A 246 -2.01 -4.05 -33.32
CA THR A 246 -1.06 -5.11 -33.69
C THR A 246 -1.39 -5.70 -35.07
N GLY A 247 -0.62 -6.66 -35.56
CA GLY A 247 -0.85 -7.28 -36.87
C GLY A 247 -0.26 -6.52 -38.06
N PHE A 248 0.74 -5.67 -37.83
CA PHE A 248 1.47 -4.97 -38.89
C PHE A 248 2.48 -5.88 -39.58
N ASP A 249 2.65 -5.70 -40.88
CA ASP A 249 3.77 -6.29 -41.59
C ASP A 249 5.12 -5.66 -41.16
N GLY A 250 6.22 -6.19 -41.68
CA GLY A 250 7.55 -5.69 -41.34
C GLY A 250 7.76 -4.21 -41.70
N PRO A 251 7.60 -3.82 -42.98
CA PRO A 251 7.72 -2.43 -43.42
C PRO A 251 6.83 -1.45 -42.62
N GLN A 252 5.56 -1.80 -42.40
CA GLN A 252 4.60 -1.03 -41.61
C GLN A 252 5.10 -0.84 -40.18
N THR A 253 5.60 -1.90 -39.54
CA THR A 253 6.16 -1.85 -38.18
C THR A 253 7.33 -0.86 -38.11
N HIS A 254 8.25 -0.91 -39.07
CA HIS A 254 9.42 -0.03 -39.10
C HIS A 254 9.07 1.43 -39.39
N LEU A 255 8.26 1.70 -40.42
CA LEU A 255 7.87 3.06 -40.79
C LEU A 255 7.02 3.72 -39.71
N ARG A 256 6.06 2.99 -39.13
CA ARG A 256 5.26 3.49 -38.01
C ARG A 256 6.15 3.91 -36.85
N HIS A 257 7.08 3.04 -36.42
CA HIS A 257 7.96 3.36 -35.30
C HIS A 257 8.84 4.57 -35.60
N LEU A 258 9.42 4.65 -36.81
CA LEU A 258 10.24 5.80 -37.21
C LEU A 258 9.45 7.12 -37.13
N LEU A 259 8.24 7.14 -37.68
CA LEU A 259 7.38 8.32 -37.64
C LEU A 259 6.96 8.65 -36.20
N PHE A 260 6.74 7.66 -35.34
CA PHE A 260 6.49 7.87 -33.91
C PHE A 260 7.68 8.53 -33.21
N LEU A 261 8.91 8.16 -33.54
CA LEU A 261 10.10 8.85 -33.03
C LEU A 261 10.18 10.31 -33.50
N VAL A 262 9.83 10.58 -34.77
CA VAL A 262 9.77 11.95 -35.31
C VAL A 262 8.75 12.79 -34.56
N ILE A 263 7.54 12.26 -34.36
CA ILE A 263 6.46 12.91 -33.60
C ILE A 263 6.92 13.19 -32.17
N ALA A 264 7.46 12.18 -31.49
CA ALA A 264 7.88 12.31 -30.09
C ALA A 264 9.02 13.31 -29.90
N ALA A 265 10.03 13.29 -30.78
CA ALA A 265 11.10 14.28 -30.77
C ALA A 265 10.56 15.69 -31.05
N GLY A 266 9.70 15.83 -32.06
CA GLY A 266 9.14 17.11 -32.50
C GLY A 266 8.17 17.75 -31.50
N VAL A 267 7.50 16.96 -30.66
CA VAL A 267 6.64 17.46 -29.58
C VAL A 267 7.46 17.82 -28.33
N VAL A 268 8.49 17.04 -27.99
CA VAL A 268 9.25 17.21 -26.74
C VAL A 268 10.34 18.28 -26.86
N ALA A 269 11.07 18.34 -27.98
CA ALA A 269 12.22 19.24 -28.14
C ALA A 269 11.89 20.74 -27.94
N PRO A 270 10.76 21.28 -28.45
CA PRO A 270 10.34 22.65 -28.17
C PRO A 270 10.26 23.00 -26.68
N SER A 271 9.76 22.05 -25.87
CA SER A 271 9.62 22.20 -24.42
C SER A 271 10.97 22.04 -23.71
N ALA A 272 11.79 21.06 -24.14
CA ALA A 272 13.12 20.83 -23.59
C ALA A 272 14.06 22.04 -23.75
N PHE A 273 13.91 22.81 -24.84
CA PHE A 273 14.74 23.96 -25.17
C PHE A 273 14.02 25.31 -25.00
N ALA A 274 12.88 25.35 -24.30
CA ALA A 274 12.03 26.55 -24.20
C ALA A 274 12.70 27.76 -23.52
N ARG A 275 13.72 27.53 -22.68
CA ARG A 275 14.50 28.55 -21.96
C ARG A 275 15.99 28.16 -21.94
N GLY A 276 16.69 28.40 -23.04
CA GLY A 276 18.15 28.25 -23.04
C GLY A 276 18.82 29.43 -22.34
N THR A 277 19.18 29.28 -21.06
CA THR A 277 20.17 30.15 -20.41
C THR A 277 21.00 29.35 -19.41
N ARG A 278 22.33 29.36 -19.63
CA ARG A 278 23.34 29.21 -18.57
C ARG A 278 23.20 30.39 -17.61
N GLY A 279 23.18 30.11 -16.31
CA GLY A 279 23.20 31.13 -15.26
C GLY A 279 22.49 30.63 -14.01
N ALA A 280 23.29 30.16 -13.03
CA ALA A 280 22.95 30.06 -11.61
C ALA A 280 21.46 29.92 -11.24
N VAL A 281 20.89 28.73 -11.42
CA VAL A 281 19.98 28.26 -10.36
C VAL A 281 20.91 27.83 -9.25
N GLY A 282 21.07 28.73 -8.27
CA GLY A 282 21.86 28.49 -7.07
C GLY A 282 21.40 27.24 -6.34
N ASP A 283 22.14 26.91 -5.29
CA ASP A 283 22.01 25.77 -4.37
C ASP A 283 20.64 25.59 -3.66
N THR A 284 19.54 26.07 -4.23
CA THR A 284 18.19 25.89 -3.71
C THR A 284 17.22 25.43 -4.83
N ALA A 285 16.74 24.19 -4.68
CA ALA A 285 15.45 23.72 -5.18
C ALA A 285 15.20 23.55 -6.70
N VAL A 286 15.97 22.71 -7.40
CA VAL A 286 15.45 21.94 -8.58
C VAL A 286 15.70 20.43 -8.47
N GLY A 287 16.08 19.97 -7.28
CA GLY A 287 15.84 18.60 -6.86
C GLY A 287 15.48 18.65 -5.40
N ASP A 288 14.19 18.58 -5.07
CA ASP A 288 13.68 17.95 -3.83
C ASP A 288 12.17 18.12 -3.56
N THR A 289 11.41 18.81 -4.40
CA THR A 289 9.94 18.79 -4.32
C THR A 289 9.35 17.95 -5.43
N ALA A 290 8.89 16.74 -5.08
CA ALA A 290 7.64 16.28 -5.67
C ALA A 290 6.58 17.28 -5.22
N VAL A 291 5.62 17.57 -6.11
CA VAL A 291 4.57 18.60 -5.99
C VAL A 291 4.97 19.94 -6.64
N GLY A 292 4.50 20.12 -7.89
CA GLY A 292 4.36 21.43 -8.52
C GLY A 292 3.17 22.23 -7.97
N GLU A 293 3.11 22.49 -6.66
CA GLU A 293 2.00 23.28 -6.05
C GLU A 293 2.43 24.61 -5.39
N ALA A 294 3.71 24.98 -5.29
CA ALA A 294 4.07 26.18 -4.49
C ALA A 294 5.15 27.12 -5.04
N ALA A 295 5.63 26.96 -6.28
CA ALA A 295 6.70 27.82 -6.83
C ALA A 295 6.31 28.58 -8.12
N VAL A 296 5.01 28.75 -8.37
CA VAL A 296 4.52 29.51 -9.55
C VAL A 296 3.91 30.87 -9.16
N GLY A 297 3.72 31.13 -7.85
CA GLY A 297 3.20 32.40 -7.34
C GLY A 297 4.26 33.44 -6.95
N GLU A 298 5.38 33.02 -6.35
CA GLU A 298 6.30 33.97 -5.68
C GLU A 298 7.71 34.06 -6.29
N ALA A 299 8.11 33.13 -7.16
CA ALA A 299 9.43 33.20 -7.81
C ALA A 299 9.50 34.22 -8.97
N ALA A 300 8.39 34.89 -9.30
CA ALA A 300 8.33 35.88 -10.38
C ALA A 300 8.70 37.30 -9.93
N ASP A 301 8.84 37.55 -8.63
CA ASP A 301 9.03 38.92 -8.09
C ASP A 301 10.39 39.15 -7.39
N ALA A 302 11.22 38.10 -7.22
CA ALA A 302 12.43 38.19 -6.39
C ALA A 302 13.79 38.21 -7.14
N SER A 303 13.81 38.11 -8.48
CA SER A 303 15.04 38.34 -9.25
C SER A 303 14.88 39.58 -10.11
N GLY A 304 15.46 40.70 -9.64
CA GLY A 304 15.43 42.03 -10.27
C GLY A 304 16.15 42.16 -11.62
N ASP A 305 16.13 41.14 -12.47
CA ASP A 305 16.63 41.25 -13.84
C ASP A 305 15.46 41.50 -14.80
N ARG A 306 15.17 42.78 -15.05
CA ARG A 306 14.09 43.26 -15.94
C ARG A 306 14.48 43.24 -17.43
N SER A 307 15.55 42.55 -17.83
CA SER A 307 16.07 42.60 -19.20
C SER A 307 15.66 41.43 -20.12
N ALA A 308 14.89 40.44 -19.65
CA ALA A 308 14.46 39.32 -20.50
C ALA A 308 13.24 39.68 -21.38
N PRO A 309 13.26 39.39 -22.70
CA PRO A 309 12.13 39.71 -23.58
C PRO A 309 10.88 38.93 -23.16
N ALA A 310 9.73 39.63 -23.18
CA ALA A 310 8.43 39.11 -22.78
C ALA A 310 7.96 37.99 -23.72
N GLY A 311 8.40 36.76 -23.45
CA GLY A 311 7.81 35.57 -24.05
C GLY A 311 6.36 35.40 -23.58
N TRP A 312 5.50 34.88 -24.46
CA TRP A 312 4.11 34.54 -24.15
C TRP A 312 4.00 33.74 -22.84
N ARG A 313 3.26 34.29 -21.86
CA ARG A 313 2.92 33.60 -20.62
C ARG A 313 1.50 33.05 -20.77
N PRO A 314 1.26 31.74 -20.61
CA PRO A 314 -0.09 31.22 -20.64
C PRO A 314 -0.91 31.87 -19.51
N PRO A 315 -2.21 32.12 -19.73
CA PRO A 315 -3.07 32.62 -18.68
C PRO A 315 -3.10 31.62 -17.50
N ALA A 316 -3.22 32.14 -16.27
CA ALA A 316 -3.09 31.34 -15.05
C ALA A 316 -4.04 30.13 -14.98
N TRP A 317 -5.23 30.25 -15.57
CA TRP A 317 -6.18 29.13 -15.67
C TRP A 317 -5.65 27.99 -16.55
N ALA A 318 -5.00 28.30 -17.67
CA ALA A 318 -4.46 27.28 -18.58
C ALA A 318 -3.28 26.53 -17.93
N ALA A 319 -2.45 27.25 -17.18
CA ALA A 319 -1.39 26.62 -16.38
C ALA A 319 -1.98 25.68 -15.31
N ARG A 320 -3.01 26.12 -14.57
CA ARG A 320 -3.68 25.29 -13.56
C ARG A 320 -4.32 24.05 -14.16
N VAL A 321 -5.00 24.17 -15.31
CA VAL A 321 -5.61 23.04 -16.01
C VAL A 321 -4.54 22.06 -16.47
N ALA A 322 -3.45 22.53 -17.07
CA ALA A 322 -2.35 21.67 -17.51
C ALA A 322 -1.68 20.95 -16.32
N THR A 323 -1.47 21.64 -15.20
CA THR A 323 -0.94 21.04 -13.98
C THR A 323 -1.90 19.99 -13.41
N GLY A 324 -3.21 20.29 -13.32
CA GLY A 324 -4.21 19.34 -12.86
C GLY A 324 -4.30 18.09 -13.74
N ALA A 325 -4.30 18.27 -15.06
CA ALA A 325 -4.30 17.17 -16.01
C ALA A 325 -3.03 16.31 -15.90
N ALA A 326 -1.86 16.92 -15.72
CA ALA A 326 -0.60 16.21 -15.53
C ALA A 326 -0.54 15.43 -14.19
N LEU A 327 -1.22 15.91 -13.15
CA LEU A 327 -1.35 15.19 -11.88
C LEU A 327 -2.26 13.97 -12.01
N ALA A 328 -3.37 14.09 -12.76
CA ALA A 328 -4.32 12.99 -12.94
C ALA A 328 -3.89 11.99 -14.03
N SER A 329 -3.00 12.38 -14.96
CA SER A 329 -2.71 11.60 -16.17
C SER A 329 -2.22 10.18 -15.88
N TYR A 330 -1.43 10.00 -14.83
CA TYR A 330 -0.92 8.68 -14.45
C TYR A 330 -2.03 7.76 -13.91
N GLY A 331 -2.88 8.28 -13.02
CA GLY A 331 -4.03 7.51 -12.53
C GLY A 331 -5.04 7.20 -13.64
N VAL A 332 -5.31 8.15 -14.54
CA VAL A 332 -6.20 7.95 -15.70
C VAL A 332 -5.64 6.84 -16.60
N TYR A 333 -4.34 6.86 -16.87
CA TYR A 333 -3.65 5.81 -17.62
C TYR A 333 -3.81 4.43 -16.96
N LEU A 334 -3.77 4.32 -15.64
CA LEU A 334 -3.96 3.04 -14.97
C LEU A 334 -5.42 2.58 -14.97
N TRP A 335 -6.38 3.47 -14.74
CA TRP A 335 -7.79 3.09 -14.56
C TRP A 335 -8.58 2.89 -15.86
N HIS A 336 -8.17 3.51 -16.98
CA HIS A 336 -9.03 3.57 -18.17
C HIS A 336 -9.43 2.19 -18.73
N GLN A 337 -8.52 1.21 -18.79
CA GLN A 337 -8.85 -0.12 -19.30
C GLN A 337 -9.78 -0.87 -18.36
N TRP A 338 -9.54 -0.81 -17.06
CA TRP A 338 -10.42 -1.41 -16.06
C TRP A 338 -11.83 -0.82 -16.13
N VAL A 339 -11.97 0.51 -16.17
CA VAL A 339 -13.28 1.18 -16.33
C VAL A 339 -13.96 0.76 -17.63
N THR A 340 -13.19 0.64 -18.72
CA THR A 340 -13.73 0.18 -20.00
C THR A 340 -14.23 -1.25 -19.89
N HIS A 341 -13.45 -2.15 -19.28
CA HIS A 341 -13.80 -3.55 -19.10
C HIS A 341 -15.09 -3.71 -18.28
N GLU A 342 -15.16 -3.11 -17.09
CA GLU A 342 -16.33 -3.20 -16.22
C GLU A 342 -17.59 -2.63 -16.89
N TRP A 343 -17.48 -1.49 -17.58
CA TRP A 343 -18.62 -0.90 -18.29
C TRP A 343 -19.20 -1.81 -19.39
N PHE A 344 -18.33 -2.52 -20.10
CA PHE A 344 -18.72 -3.45 -21.15
C PHE A 344 -19.33 -4.72 -20.56
N THR A 345 -18.68 -5.28 -19.52
CA THR A 345 -19.14 -6.47 -18.80
C THR A 345 -20.52 -6.24 -18.16
N GLU A 346 -20.71 -5.13 -17.43
CA GLU A 346 -21.99 -4.79 -16.78
C GLU A 346 -23.16 -4.67 -17.77
N ARG A 347 -22.89 -4.24 -19.02
CA ARG A 347 -23.92 -4.10 -20.05
C ARG A 347 -23.99 -5.24 -21.04
N ASN A 348 -23.20 -6.30 -20.84
CA ASN A 348 -23.09 -7.40 -21.78
C ASN A 348 -22.82 -6.92 -23.23
N LEU A 349 -21.99 -5.88 -23.36
CA LEU A 349 -21.61 -5.31 -24.65
C LEU A 349 -20.37 -6.02 -25.15
N ALA A 350 -20.45 -6.56 -26.38
CA ALA A 350 -19.26 -7.07 -27.06
C ALA A 350 -18.31 -5.92 -27.44
N ASP A 351 -17.01 -6.22 -27.47
CA ASP A 351 -15.97 -5.30 -27.93
C ASP A 351 -16.35 -4.65 -29.26
N PHE A 352 -16.08 -3.35 -29.39
CA PHE A 352 -16.35 -2.54 -30.58
C PHE A 352 -17.84 -2.42 -30.98
N GLN A 353 -18.80 -2.82 -30.13
CA GLN A 353 -20.23 -2.67 -30.40
C GLN A 353 -20.90 -1.49 -29.68
N ALA A 354 -20.22 -0.86 -28.72
CA ALA A 354 -20.73 0.28 -27.96
C ALA A 354 -20.54 1.63 -28.71
N PRO A 355 -21.46 2.61 -28.58
CA PRO A 355 -21.31 3.92 -29.21
C PRO A 355 -20.08 4.68 -28.67
N PHE A 356 -19.13 5.00 -29.54
CA PHE A 356 -17.86 5.63 -29.16
C PHE A 356 -17.99 6.87 -28.26
N PRO A 357 -18.90 7.84 -28.50
CA PRO A 357 -19.03 9.01 -27.61
C PRO A 357 -19.42 8.66 -26.18
N SER A 358 -20.27 7.64 -26.01
CA SER A 358 -20.71 7.18 -24.69
C SER A 358 -19.57 6.48 -23.94
N VAL A 359 -18.83 5.61 -24.63
CA VAL A 359 -17.65 4.93 -24.08
C VAL A 359 -16.59 5.97 -23.68
N LEU A 360 -16.29 6.92 -24.57
CA LEU A 360 -15.33 7.98 -24.29
C LEU A 360 -15.72 8.80 -23.06
N ALA A 361 -16.99 9.22 -22.96
CA ALA A 361 -17.47 9.99 -21.82
C ALA A 361 -17.34 9.21 -20.50
N VAL A 362 -17.78 7.96 -20.48
CA VAL A 362 -17.73 7.09 -19.29
C VAL A 362 -16.29 6.81 -18.89
N VAL A 363 -15.44 6.42 -19.84
CA VAL A 363 -14.05 6.06 -19.57
C VAL A 363 -13.29 7.29 -19.07
N VAL A 364 -13.46 8.46 -19.70
CA VAL A 364 -12.79 9.69 -19.26
C VAL A 364 -13.28 10.09 -17.87
N VAL A 365 -14.59 10.15 -17.62
CA VAL A 365 -15.13 10.56 -16.31
C VAL A 365 -14.77 9.55 -15.23
N GLY A 366 -15.06 8.27 -15.44
CA GLY A 366 -14.80 7.20 -14.48
C GLY A 366 -13.33 7.06 -14.13
N SER A 367 -12.44 7.03 -15.14
CA SER A 367 -11.00 6.95 -14.89
C SER A 367 -10.46 8.22 -14.21
N THR A 368 -11.00 9.41 -14.50
CA THR A 368 -10.59 10.66 -13.83
C THR A 368 -11.01 10.67 -12.36
N VAL A 369 -12.23 10.22 -12.04
CA VAL A 369 -12.70 10.11 -10.66
C VAL A 369 -11.85 9.12 -9.87
N LEU A 370 -11.62 7.92 -10.41
CA LEU A 370 -10.78 6.91 -9.77
C LEU A 370 -9.33 7.37 -9.63
N ALA A 371 -8.78 8.03 -10.67
CA ALA A 371 -7.46 8.64 -10.63
C ALA A 371 -7.34 9.68 -9.51
N ALA A 372 -8.34 10.55 -9.34
CA ALA A 372 -8.36 11.54 -8.26
C ALA A 372 -8.40 10.88 -6.88
N ILE A 373 -9.23 9.84 -6.71
CA ILE A 373 -9.28 9.06 -5.46
C ILE A 373 -7.90 8.44 -5.20
N THR A 374 -7.34 7.68 -6.14
CA THR A 374 -6.03 7.04 -5.93
C THR A 374 -4.90 8.04 -5.76
N TYR A 375 -4.96 9.21 -6.41
CA TYR A 375 -3.97 10.26 -6.23
C TYR A 375 -3.95 10.74 -4.78
N TRP A 376 -5.10 11.10 -4.22
CA TRP A 376 -5.17 11.63 -2.85
C TRP A 376 -4.89 10.58 -1.80
N PHE A 377 -5.43 9.36 -1.96
CA PHE A 377 -5.37 8.32 -0.94
C PHE A 377 -4.14 7.40 -1.05
N VAL A 378 -3.49 7.32 -2.21
CA VAL A 378 -2.40 6.36 -2.47
C VAL A 378 -1.13 7.08 -2.96
N GLU A 379 -1.20 7.80 -4.08
CA GLU A 379 -0.03 8.39 -4.74
C GLU A 379 0.63 9.50 -3.90
N ARG A 380 -0.17 10.49 -3.46
CA ARG A 380 0.32 11.66 -2.71
C ARG A 380 0.92 11.25 -1.36
N PRO A 381 0.30 10.36 -0.56
CA PRO A 381 0.93 9.82 0.65
C PRO A 381 2.26 9.10 0.37
N ALA A 382 2.29 8.19 -0.61
CA ALA A 382 3.47 7.37 -0.88
C ALA A 382 4.65 8.22 -1.39
N THR A 383 4.39 9.19 -2.26
CA THR A 383 5.40 10.13 -2.74
C THR A 383 5.91 11.04 -1.63
N THR A 384 5.02 11.53 -0.74
CA THR A 384 5.40 12.33 0.43
C THR A 384 6.32 11.55 1.37
N LEU A 385 6.02 10.28 1.61
CA LEU A 385 6.87 9.39 2.42
C LEU A 385 8.24 9.18 1.78
N ALA A 386 8.26 8.90 0.48
CA ALA A 386 9.50 8.71 -0.27
C ALA A 386 10.39 9.96 -0.29
N THR A 387 9.80 11.16 -0.29
CA THR A 387 10.54 12.42 -0.15
C THR A 387 10.99 12.69 1.29
N GLY A 388 10.18 12.30 2.29
CA GLY A 388 10.50 12.45 3.72
C GLY A 388 11.64 11.55 4.20
N VAL A 389 11.84 10.38 3.57
CA VAL A 389 12.97 9.46 3.85
C VAL A 389 14.36 10.08 3.56
N GLY A 390 14.42 11.23 2.89
CA GLY A 390 15.66 11.97 2.60
C GLY A 390 15.88 13.25 3.42
N GLY A 391 14.91 13.69 4.23
CA GLY A 391 15.13 14.77 5.17
C GLY A 391 15.86 14.22 6.38
N GLY A 392 17.05 14.75 6.68
CA GLY A 392 17.75 14.43 7.92
C GLY A 392 16.76 14.49 9.07
N SER A 393 16.76 13.47 9.92
CA SER A 393 15.94 13.40 11.13
C SER A 393 16.16 14.69 11.92
N VAL A 394 15.26 15.66 11.76
CA VAL A 394 14.97 16.58 12.85
C VAL A 394 14.49 15.64 13.94
N VAL A 395 15.37 15.35 14.89
CA VAL A 395 15.04 14.57 16.08
C VAL A 395 14.10 15.45 16.87
N GLU A 396 12.83 15.47 16.48
CA GLU A 396 11.78 15.92 17.37
C GLU A 396 11.81 14.97 18.58
N PRO A 397 11.68 15.50 19.80
CA PRO A 397 11.67 14.67 20.99
C PRO A 397 10.58 13.59 20.86
N PRO A 398 10.86 12.35 21.30
CA PRO A 398 9.93 11.24 21.15
C PRO A 398 8.55 11.59 21.75
N ARG A 399 7.50 11.39 20.96
CA ARG A 399 6.11 11.69 21.38
C ARG A 399 5.73 10.84 22.59
N ARG A 400 5.08 11.47 23.58
CA ARG A 400 4.60 10.82 24.80
C ARG A 400 3.10 10.56 24.70
N LEU A 401 2.66 9.34 25.00
CA LEU A 401 1.24 8.99 25.01
C LEU A 401 0.51 9.75 26.13
N GLY A 402 -0.43 10.62 25.75
CA GLY A 402 -1.40 11.24 26.65
C GLY A 402 -2.59 10.32 26.98
N PRO A 403 -3.66 10.83 27.60
CA PRO A 403 -4.86 10.06 27.91
C PRO A 403 -5.47 9.40 26.65
N GLN A 404 -5.63 8.07 26.69
CA GLN A 404 -5.89 7.23 25.52
C GLN A 404 -7.36 7.15 25.09
N ARG A 405 -8.13 8.22 25.29
CA ARG A 405 -9.60 8.20 25.16
C ARG A 405 -10.08 7.70 23.80
N SER A 406 -9.40 8.05 22.70
CA SER A 406 -9.74 7.58 21.35
C SER A 406 -9.45 6.10 21.12
N LEU A 407 -8.40 5.55 21.75
CA LEU A 407 -8.03 4.14 21.63
C LEU A 407 -8.97 3.26 22.45
N ASP A 408 -9.46 3.73 23.59
CA ASP A 408 -10.49 3.03 24.35
C ASP A 408 -11.80 2.93 23.55
N GLY A 409 -12.21 3.99 22.83
CA GLY A 409 -13.37 3.87 21.93
C GLY A 409 -13.16 2.92 20.75
N LEU A 410 -11.95 2.83 20.20
CA LEU A 410 -11.63 1.81 19.18
C LEU A 410 -11.75 0.38 19.73
N ARG A 411 -11.33 0.13 20.98
CA ARG A 411 -11.60 -1.15 21.67
C ARG A 411 -13.09 -1.40 21.83
N GLY A 412 -13.84 -0.36 22.19
CA GLY A 412 -15.30 -0.42 22.28
C GLY A 412 -15.95 -0.83 20.96
N LEU A 413 -15.50 -0.25 19.85
CA LEU A 413 -15.99 -0.60 18.52
C LEU A 413 -15.66 -2.05 18.17
N ALA A 414 -14.43 -2.48 18.43
CA ALA A 414 -13.98 -3.85 18.18
C ALA A 414 -14.79 -4.88 18.95
N ILE A 415 -15.10 -4.65 20.24
CA ILE A 415 -15.87 -5.62 21.04
C ILE A 415 -17.33 -5.66 20.63
N VAL A 416 -17.92 -4.53 20.22
CA VAL A 416 -19.29 -4.50 19.68
C VAL A 416 -19.38 -5.32 18.40
N ALA A 417 -18.40 -5.20 17.49
CA ALA A 417 -18.34 -6.02 16.27
C ALA A 417 -18.28 -7.52 16.61
N VAL A 418 -17.42 -7.91 17.56
CA VAL A 418 -17.30 -9.31 18.02
C VAL A 418 -18.60 -9.82 18.63
N LEU A 419 -19.26 -9.05 19.52
CA LEU A 419 -20.55 -9.43 20.09
C LEU A 419 -21.63 -9.59 19.03
N GLY A 420 -21.62 -8.75 18.00
CA GLY A 420 -22.56 -8.81 16.88
C GLY A 420 -22.39 -10.04 16.00
N THR A 421 -21.16 -10.52 15.79
CA THR A 421 -20.93 -11.82 15.12
C THR A 421 -21.42 -12.97 15.97
N HIS A 422 -21.12 -12.96 17.27
CA HIS A 422 -21.48 -14.05 18.17
C HIS A 422 -23.01 -14.18 18.39
N VAL A 423 -23.83 -13.24 17.90
CA VAL A 423 -25.30 -13.40 17.86
C VAL A 423 -25.70 -14.68 17.10
N VAL A 424 -24.86 -15.17 16.18
CA VAL A 424 -25.06 -16.48 15.51
C VAL A 424 -25.20 -17.65 16.49
N PHE A 425 -24.59 -17.57 17.68
CA PHE A 425 -24.73 -18.58 18.73
C PHE A 425 -26.07 -18.54 19.47
N LEU A 426 -26.90 -17.50 19.26
CA LEU A 426 -28.25 -17.40 19.82
C LEU A 426 -29.31 -18.07 18.93
N ASP A 427 -29.02 -18.19 17.63
CA ASP A 427 -29.89 -18.87 16.66
C ASP A 427 -29.06 -19.31 15.44
N ALA A 428 -28.86 -20.62 15.32
CA ALA A 428 -28.06 -21.22 14.25
C ALA A 428 -28.69 -21.07 12.85
N GLY A 429 -29.97 -20.69 12.75
CA GLY A 429 -30.68 -20.47 11.47
C GLY A 429 -30.80 -19.00 11.05
N ALA A 430 -30.41 -18.05 11.91
CA ALA A 430 -30.62 -16.63 11.68
C ALA A 430 -29.41 -15.96 11.01
N ASP A 431 -29.31 -16.11 9.69
CA ASP A 431 -28.30 -15.47 8.87
C ASP A 431 -28.49 -13.95 8.67
N THR A 432 -29.67 -13.42 9.00
CA THR A 432 -30.07 -12.05 8.64
C THR A 432 -29.62 -10.97 9.62
N TRP A 433 -29.35 -11.30 10.89
CA TRP A 433 -29.08 -10.31 11.96
C TRP A 433 -27.66 -10.36 12.54
N SER A 434 -26.83 -11.33 12.13
CA SER A 434 -25.44 -11.40 12.57
C SER A 434 -24.56 -10.43 11.76
N LEU A 435 -23.65 -9.74 12.44
CA LEU A 435 -22.54 -9.07 11.75
C LEU A 435 -21.56 -10.14 11.30
N ARG A 436 -21.80 -10.78 10.14
CA ARG A 436 -21.02 -11.94 9.65
C ARG A 436 -19.51 -11.73 9.74
N GLY A 437 -19.00 -10.56 9.31
CA GLY A 437 -17.57 -10.23 9.36
C GLY A 437 -17.11 -9.53 10.65
N GLY A 438 -17.95 -9.38 11.67
CA GLY A 438 -17.58 -8.70 12.93
C GLY A 438 -16.47 -9.39 13.73
N PHE A 439 -16.13 -10.66 13.42
CA PHE A 439 -14.96 -11.36 13.97
C PHE A 439 -13.64 -10.64 13.62
N LEU A 440 -13.61 -9.86 12.54
CA LEU A 440 -12.48 -8.99 12.18
C LEU A 440 -12.21 -7.91 13.25
N GLY A 441 -13.14 -7.67 14.18
CA GLY A 441 -12.92 -6.87 15.38
C GLY A 441 -11.78 -7.41 16.25
N VAL A 442 -11.50 -8.71 16.21
CA VAL A 442 -10.36 -9.33 16.93
C VAL A 442 -9.02 -8.79 16.40
N ASP A 443 -8.88 -8.58 15.09
CA ASP A 443 -7.66 -8.01 14.50
C ASP A 443 -7.40 -6.56 14.96
N ILE A 444 -8.47 -5.77 15.08
CA ILE A 444 -8.40 -4.43 15.66
C ILE A 444 -7.90 -4.51 17.11
N PHE A 445 -8.41 -5.47 17.90
CA PHE A 445 -7.95 -5.70 19.27
C PHE A 445 -6.49 -6.09 19.35
N LEU A 446 -6.06 -7.08 18.57
CA LEU A 446 -4.68 -7.59 18.58
C LEU A 446 -3.70 -6.49 18.15
N GLY A 447 -4.00 -5.77 17.07
CA GLY A 447 -3.18 -4.66 16.58
C GLY A 447 -3.10 -3.49 17.58
N LEU A 448 -4.22 -3.12 18.19
CA LEU A 448 -4.27 -2.07 19.20
C LEU A 448 -3.53 -2.46 20.49
N SER A 449 -3.70 -3.69 20.97
CA SER A 449 -2.96 -4.21 22.14
C SER A 449 -1.46 -4.23 21.86
N ALA A 450 -1.04 -4.67 20.67
CA ALA A 450 0.36 -4.67 20.26
C ALA A 450 0.95 -3.25 20.20
N PHE A 451 0.23 -2.30 19.60
CA PHE A 451 0.62 -0.89 19.56
C PHE A 451 0.83 -0.31 20.96
N LEU A 452 -0.14 -0.47 21.86
CA LEU A 452 -0.09 0.11 23.19
C LEU A 452 1.03 -0.48 24.04
N ILE A 453 1.26 -1.78 23.93
CA ILE A 453 2.33 -2.45 24.66
C ILE A 453 3.68 -2.01 24.12
N ALA A 454 3.87 -2.04 22.80
CA ALA A 454 5.10 -1.58 22.18
C ALA A 454 5.39 -0.11 22.55
N ALA A 455 4.41 0.78 22.46
CA ALA A 455 4.60 2.20 22.80
C ALA A 455 4.98 2.43 24.28
N VAL A 456 4.37 1.69 25.21
CA VAL A 456 4.75 1.75 26.64
C VAL A 456 6.17 1.24 26.87
N LEU A 457 6.54 0.14 26.22
CA LEU A 457 7.86 -0.47 26.39
C LEU A 457 8.97 0.34 25.73
N LEU A 458 8.71 0.91 24.56
CA LEU A 458 9.63 1.83 23.89
C LEU A 458 9.86 3.08 24.73
N ARG A 459 8.81 3.60 25.39
CA ARG A 459 8.96 4.70 26.35
C ARG A 459 9.81 4.31 27.56
N GLU A 460 9.65 3.10 28.10
CA GLU A 460 10.49 2.60 29.20
C GLU A 460 11.97 2.55 28.76
N LEU A 461 12.24 2.02 27.56
CA LEU A 461 13.58 1.99 26.96
C LEU A 461 14.19 3.37 26.72
N ASP A 462 13.39 4.33 26.23
CA ASP A 462 13.84 5.70 26.01
C ASP A 462 14.21 6.38 27.33
N SER A 463 13.38 6.19 28.36
CA SER A 463 13.63 6.77 29.69
C SER A 463 14.87 6.20 30.38
N THR A 464 15.17 4.91 30.20
CA THR A 464 16.38 4.30 30.77
C THR A 464 17.62 4.67 29.97
N ALA A 465 17.52 4.79 28.65
CA ALA A 465 18.61 5.30 27.82
C ALA A 465 18.98 6.75 28.18
N GLU A 466 17.99 7.61 28.44
CA GLU A 466 18.20 8.99 28.91
C GLU A 466 18.86 9.05 30.30
N ARG A 467 18.46 8.17 31.23
CA ARG A 467 18.95 8.17 32.62
C ARG A 467 20.31 7.49 32.80
N ASP A 468 20.48 6.30 32.21
CA ASP A 468 21.58 5.38 32.50
C ASP A 468 22.60 5.30 31.33
N GLY A 469 22.38 6.05 30.24
CA GLY A 469 23.22 6.05 29.04
C GLY A 469 23.09 4.79 28.17
N GLN A 470 22.31 3.79 28.59
CA GLN A 470 22.07 2.54 27.88
C GLN A 470 20.59 2.15 27.97
N PRO A 471 19.94 1.70 26.88
CA PRO A 471 18.55 1.26 26.91
C PRO A 471 18.45 -0.04 27.73
N SER A 472 17.71 0.01 28.83
CA SER A 472 17.47 -1.13 29.71
C SER A 472 15.97 -1.34 29.94
N PHE A 473 15.57 -2.59 30.15
CA PHE A 473 14.17 -2.96 30.35
C PHE A 473 14.05 -4.15 31.30
N ASN A 474 13.12 -4.06 32.26
CA ASN A 474 12.87 -5.12 33.23
C ASN A 474 11.71 -6.04 32.78
N ALA A 475 12.06 -7.08 32.02
CA ALA A 475 11.12 -8.07 31.51
C ALA A 475 10.28 -8.75 32.61
N ARG A 476 10.88 -9.01 33.78
CA ARG A 476 10.18 -9.62 34.93
C ARG A 476 9.10 -8.69 35.49
N SER A 477 9.41 -7.42 35.65
CA SER A 477 8.47 -6.40 36.13
C SER A 477 7.32 -6.24 35.13
N PHE A 478 7.63 -6.19 33.83
CA PHE A 478 6.62 -6.15 32.77
C PHE A 478 5.70 -7.37 32.80
N ALA A 479 6.25 -8.58 32.79
CA ALA A 479 5.46 -9.82 32.84
C ALA A 479 4.55 -9.82 34.08
N ARG A 480 5.08 -9.46 35.25
CA ARG A 480 4.29 -9.36 36.49
C ARG A 480 3.12 -8.38 36.38
N ARG A 481 3.31 -7.22 35.73
CA ARG A 481 2.22 -6.24 35.49
C ARG A 481 1.14 -6.81 34.57
N ARG A 482 1.52 -7.57 33.54
CA ARG A 482 0.58 -8.17 32.57
C ARG A 482 -0.17 -9.36 33.16
N LEU A 483 0.52 -10.28 33.85
CA LEU A 483 -0.11 -11.41 34.53
C LEU A 483 -1.15 -10.95 35.56
N ARG A 484 -0.84 -9.90 36.34
CA ARG A 484 -1.79 -9.32 37.31
C ARG A 484 -3.00 -8.64 36.68
N ARG A 485 -2.93 -8.27 35.40
CA ARG A 485 -4.07 -7.74 34.67
C ARG A 485 -4.96 -8.87 34.14
N LEU A 486 -4.35 -9.92 33.56
CA LEU A 486 -5.10 -11.00 32.91
C LEU A 486 -5.65 -12.04 33.89
N TYR A 487 -4.83 -12.57 34.80
CA TYR A 487 -5.24 -13.73 35.61
C TYR A 487 -6.44 -13.47 36.53
N PRO A 488 -6.55 -12.37 37.29
CA PRO A 488 -7.59 -12.27 38.30
C PRO A 488 -9.02 -12.33 37.73
N PRO A 489 -9.39 -11.55 36.68
CA PRO A 489 -10.70 -11.69 36.05
C PRO A 489 -10.89 -13.05 35.38
N LEU A 490 -9.85 -13.58 34.72
CA LEU A 490 -9.89 -14.90 34.08
C LEU A 490 -10.16 -16.02 35.08
N LEU A 491 -9.48 -16.06 36.22
CA LEU A 491 -9.65 -17.11 37.23
C LEU A 491 -11.04 -17.07 37.88
N VAL A 492 -11.57 -15.88 38.15
CA VAL A 492 -12.94 -15.72 38.66
C VAL A 492 -13.95 -16.21 37.63
N PHE A 493 -13.76 -15.84 36.37
CA PHE A 493 -14.57 -16.32 35.27
C PHE A 493 -14.51 -17.86 35.16
N LEU A 494 -13.32 -18.45 35.11
CA LEU A 494 -13.14 -19.90 35.00
C LEU A 494 -13.77 -20.67 36.17
N ALA A 495 -13.68 -20.14 37.39
CA ALA A 495 -14.31 -20.76 38.55
C ALA A 495 -15.85 -20.78 38.42
N ILE A 496 -16.46 -19.64 38.05
CA ILE A 496 -17.92 -19.54 37.91
C ILE A 496 -18.39 -20.35 36.70
N ALA A 497 -17.72 -20.21 35.55
CA ALA A 497 -18.02 -20.97 34.34
C ALA A 497 -17.92 -22.47 34.63
N GLY A 498 -16.87 -22.93 35.31
CA GLY A 498 -16.74 -24.34 35.68
C GLY A 498 -17.88 -24.86 36.57
N VAL A 499 -18.34 -24.06 37.54
CA VAL A 499 -19.50 -24.41 38.37
C VAL A 499 -20.78 -24.50 37.52
N VAL A 500 -21.04 -23.52 36.66
CA VAL A 500 -22.22 -23.53 35.77
C VAL A 500 -22.14 -24.69 34.78
N SER A 501 -20.98 -24.94 34.19
CA SER A 501 -20.78 -26.00 33.20
C SER A 501 -20.93 -27.40 33.80
N VAL A 502 -20.65 -27.60 35.09
CA VAL A 502 -20.86 -28.90 35.75
C VAL A 502 -22.28 -29.07 36.30
N LEU A 503 -22.87 -28.00 36.84
CA LEU A 503 -24.17 -28.07 37.52
C LEU A 503 -25.37 -27.85 36.58
N VAL A 504 -25.19 -27.09 35.52
CA VAL A 504 -26.28 -26.62 34.64
C VAL A 504 -26.12 -27.17 33.22
N LEU A 505 -24.88 -27.38 32.76
CA LEU A 505 -24.60 -27.88 31.42
C LEU A 505 -24.24 -29.38 31.47
N PRO A 506 -24.51 -30.16 30.41
CA PRO A 506 -24.15 -31.58 30.35
C PRO A 506 -22.67 -31.82 30.04
N THR A 507 -21.78 -30.90 30.43
CA THR A 507 -20.32 -30.99 30.19
C THR A 507 -19.65 -31.83 31.25
N THR A 508 -18.74 -32.72 30.84
CA THR A 508 -18.00 -33.57 31.79
C THR A 508 -16.98 -32.75 32.58
N VAL A 509 -16.76 -33.13 33.85
CA VAL A 509 -15.72 -32.51 34.70
C VAL A 509 -14.34 -32.59 34.05
N GLY A 510 -14.01 -33.71 33.40
CA GLY A 510 -12.74 -33.90 32.70
C GLY A 510 -12.54 -32.89 31.56
N GLN A 511 -13.57 -32.67 30.74
CA GLN A 511 -13.53 -31.69 29.65
C GLN A 511 -13.38 -30.27 30.20
N GLN A 512 -14.10 -29.92 31.26
CA GLN A 512 -14.00 -28.61 31.90
C GLN A 512 -12.59 -28.34 32.48
N LEU A 513 -11.97 -29.37 33.08
CA LEU A 513 -10.60 -29.28 33.58
C LEU A 513 -9.60 -29.04 32.45
N ILE A 514 -9.73 -29.76 31.33
CA ILE A 514 -8.88 -29.56 30.15
C ILE A 514 -9.00 -28.11 29.64
N GLN A 515 -10.22 -27.61 29.46
CA GLN A 515 -10.44 -26.25 28.96
C GLN A 515 -9.90 -25.19 29.92
N THR A 516 -10.06 -25.40 31.23
CA THR A 516 -9.49 -24.54 32.28
C THR A 516 -7.95 -24.53 32.21
N LEU A 517 -7.32 -25.70 32.07
CA LEU A 517 -5.87 -25.82 31.96
C LEU A 517 -5.34 -25.13 30.70
N LEU A 518 -5.98 -25.33 29.54
CA LEU A 518 -5.62 -24.69 28.27
C LEU A 518 -5.73 -23.16 28.36
N ALA A 519 -6.76 -22.64 29.02
CA ALA A 519 -6.97 -21.21 29.25
C ALA A 519 -5.91 -20.60 30.19
N VAL A 520 -5.63 -21.27 31.32
CA VAL A 520 -4.64 -20.80 32.33
C VAL A 520 -3.21 -20.85 31.81
N THR A 521 -2.91 -21.78 30.91
CA THR A 521 -1.59 -21.91 30.26
C THR A 521 -1.46 -21.11 28.98
N PHE A 522 -2.54 -20.46 28.51
CA PHE A 522 -2.59 -19.70 27.26
C PHE A 522 -2.16 -20.49 26.03
N ILE A 523 -2.65 -21.73 25.89
CA ILE A 523 -2.43 -22.59 24.72
C ILE A 523 -3.74 -23.05 24.07
N ALA A 524 -4.89 -22.50 24.50
CA ALA A 524 -6.21 -22.88 23.99
C ALA A 524 -6.34 -22.71 22.47
N ASN A 525 -5.58 -21.80 21.85
CA ASN A 525 -5.60 -21.56 20.41
C ASN A 525 -4.98 -22.67 19.54
N TRP A 526 -4.36 -23.68 20.17
CA TRP A 526 -3.80 -24.84 19.48
C TRP A 526 -4.71 -26.06 19.50
N GLN A 527 -5.80 -26.04 20.27
CA GLN A 527 -6.62 -27.24 20.48
C GLN A 527 -7.21 -27.80 19.19
N LEU A 528 -7.73 -26.94 18.31
CA LEU A 528 -8.25 -27.35 17.00
C LEU A 528 -7.14 -27.94 16.11
N SER A 529 -5.90 -27.50 16.30
CA SER A 529 -4.73 -28.03 15.59
C SER A 529 -4.34 -29.42 16.03
N TRP A 530 -4.75 -29.82 17.23
CA TRP A 530 -4.56 -31.14 17.79
C TRP A 530 -5.80 -32.04 17.62
N GLY A 531 -6.80 -31.59 16.86
CA GLY A 531 -8.06 -32.32 16.67
C GLY A 531 -8.99 -32.27 17.89
N SER A 532 -8.77 -31.36 18.84
CA SER A 532 -9.61 -31.17 20.01
C SER A 532 -10.57 -29.99 19.79
N HIS A 533 -11.87 -30.26 19.88
CA HIS A 533 -12.92 -29.24 19.70
C HIS A 533 -13.43 -28.76 21.06
N PRO A 534 -13.30 -27.46 21.39
CA PRO A 534 -13.76 -26.93 22.66
C PRO A 534 -15.30 -26.91 22.74
N PRO A 535 -15.87 -27.03 23.95
CA PRO A 535 -17.20 -26.49 24.23
C PRO A 535 -17.33 -25.03 23.78
N PHE A 536 -18.45 -24.67 23.17
CA PHE A 536 -18.66 -23.32 22.62
C PHE A 536 -18.61 -22.20 23.68
N ASP A 537 -18.95 -22.47 24.94
CA ASP A 537 -18.93 -21.50 26.04
C ASP A 537 -17.52 -21.05 26.47
N MET A 538 -16.48 -21.76 26.02
CA MET A 538 -15.07 -21.41 26.29
C MET A 538 -14.22 -21.24 25.01
N ALA A 539 -14.84 -21.41 23.84
CA ALA A 539 -14.13 -21.40 22.56
C ALA A 539 -13.39 -20.06 22.32
N HIS A 540 -13.99 -18.93 22.68
CA HIS A 540 -13.40 -17.59 22.48
C HIS A 540 -12.09 -17.34 23.24
N LEU A 541 -11.68 -18.18 24.19
CA LEU A 541 -10.43 -17.99 24.94
C LEU A 541 -9.16 -18.20 24.10
N TRP A 542 -9.28 -18.69 22.85
CA TRP A 542 -8.16 -18.80 21.92
C TRP A 542 -7.46 -17.44 21.69
N SER A 543 -8.22 -16.34 21.52
CA SER A 543 -7.62 -15.03 21.20
C SER A 543 -6.80 -14.46 22.36
N LEU A 544 -7.24 -14.76 23.60
CA LEU A 544 -6.52 -14.41 24.82
C LEU A 544 -5.17 -15.14 24.90
N SER A 545 -5.10 -16.36 24.37
CA SER A 545 -3.85 -17.13 24.27
C SER A 545 -2.85 -16.44 23.34
N LEU A 546 -3.28 -15.94 22.17
CA LEU A 546 -2.42 -15.14 21.29
C LEU A 546 -1.90 -13.89 22.00
N GLU A 547 -2.77 -13.16 22.69
CA GLU A 547 -2.39 -11.94 23.42
C GLU A 547 -1.31 -12.23 24.47
N ALA A 548 -1.48 -13.28 25.28
CA ALA A 548 -0.50 -13.65 26.30
C ALA A 548 0.83 -14.13 25.70
N GLN A 549 0.80 -14.95 24.65
CA GLN A 549 2.00 -15.42 23.94
C GLN A 549 2.78 -14.23 23.35
N PHE A 550 2.08 -13.25 22.78
CA PHE A 550 2.70 -12.04 22.27
C PHE A 550 3.37 -11.20 23.34
N TYR A 551 2.84 -11.13 24.57
CA TYR A 551 3.51 -10.42 25.66
C TYR A 551 4.90 -11.00 25.93
N LEU A 552 5.02 -12.33 25.90
CA LEU A 552 6.30 -13.02 26.05
C LEU A 552 7.21 -12.73 24.85
N LEU A 553 6.72 -12.89 23.62
CA LEU A 553 7.48 -12.64 22.39
C LEU A 553 7.99 -11.19 22.32
N MET A 554 7.16 -10.23 22.70
CA MET A 554 7.52 -8.81 22.77
C MET A 554 8.64 -8.56 23.79
N ALA A 555 8.53 -9.14 24.99
CA ALA A 555 9.55 -8.98 26.02
C ALA A 555 10.91 -9.53 25.56
N ILE A 556 10.92 -10.70 24.91
CA ILE A 556 12.13 -11.31 24.34
C ILE A 556 12.66 -10.46 23.17
N GLY A 557 11.78 -10.08 22.24
CA GLY A 557 12.15 -9.32 21.05
C GLY A 557 12.77 -7.97 21.38
N LEU A 558 12.21 -7.24 22.35
CA LEU A 558 12.83 -6.00 22.83
C LEU A 558 14.10 -6.25 23.62
N TRP A 559 14.17 -7.29 24.45
CA TRP A 559 15.39 -7.62 25.19
C TRP A 559 16.56 -7.90 24.24
N LEU A 560 16.34 -8.70 23.19
CA LEU A 560 17.35 -9.00 22.15
C LEU A 560 17.63 -7.78 21.26
N GLY A 561 16.58 -7.03 20.91
CA GLY A 561 16.63 -5.97 19.92
C GLY A 561 17.10 -4.62 20.45
N ARG A 562 17.04 -4.35 21.76
CA ARG A 562 17.16 -3.01 22.39
C ARG A 562 18.28 -2.12 21.85
N ASN A 563 19.45 -2.69 21.54
CA ASN A 563 20.60 -1.94 21.05
C ASN A 563 20.53 -1.60 19.54
N ARG A 564 19.66 -2.29 18.79
CA ARG A 564 19.47 -2.12 17.33
C ARG A 564 18.25 -1.29 16.97
N LEU A 565 17.40 -0.92 17.94
CA LEU A 565 16.13 -0.18 17.73
C LEU A 565 16.30 1.33 17.48
N ARG A 566 17.53 1.79 17.17
CA ARG A 566 17.81 3.21 16.92
C ARG A 566 17.30 3.70 15.56
N ARG A 567 17.10 2.78 14.60
CA ARG A 567 16.61 3.07 13.24
C ARG A 567 15.18 2.55 13.07
N ALA A 568 14.22 3.41 13.38
CA ALA A 568 12.79 3.06 13.34
C ALA A 568 12.33 2.62 11.95
N ASP A 569 12.85 3.22 10.88
CA ASP A 569 12.59 2.86 9.49
C ASP A 569 12.93 1.39 9.20
N ARG A 570 14.11 0.92 9.65
CA ARG A 570 14.55 -0.47 9.46
C ARG A 570 13.74 -1.45 10.30
N THR A 571 13.37 -1.05 11.52
CA THR A 571 12.51 -1.88 12.37
C THR A 571 11.12 -2.03 11.78
N VAL A 572 10.51 -0.94 11.29
CA VAL A 572 9.23 -0.98 10.59
C VAL A 572 9.30 -1.86 9.35
N ALA A 573 10.35 -1.71 8.52
CA ALA A 573 10.56 -2.56 7.36
C ALA A 573 10.68 -4.05 7.74
N GLY A 574 11.48 -4.38 8.76
CA GLY A 574 11.64 -5.76 9.24
C GLY A 574 10.34 -6.36 9.78
N LEU A 575 9.56 -5.59 10.53
CA LEU A 575 8.25 -6.04 11.04
C LEU A 575 7.23 -6.23 9.90
N THR A 576 7.28 -5.38 8.88
CA THR A 576 6.43 -5.50 7.69
C THR A 576 6.80 -6.75 6.90
N VAL A 577 8.10 -7.01 6.69
CA VAL A 577 8.56 -8.25 6.04
C VAL A 577 8.15 -9.48 6.86
N ALA A 578 8.23 -9.43 8.18
CA ALA A 578 7.76 -10.52 9.04
C ALA A 578 6.24 -10.74 8.92
N ALA A 579 5.43 -9.68 8.83
CA ALA A 579 3.99 -9.80 8.61
C ALA A 579 3.67 -10.40 7.23
N VAL A 580 4.42 -10.02 6.19
CA VAL A 580 4.31 -10.65 4.86
C VAL A 580 4.71 -12.13 4.91
N ALA A 581 5.75 -12.50 5.67
CA ALA A 581 6.13 -13.89 5.86
C ALA A 581 5.02 -14.70 6.56
N VAL A 582 4.33 -14.12 7.54
CA VAL A 582 3.14 -14.73 8.17
C VAL A 582 2.02 -14.92 7.16
N CYS A 583 1.77 -13.92 6.30
CA CYS A 583 0.80 -14.01 5.21
C CYS A 583 1.12 -15.17 4.26
N LEU A 584 2.37 -15.27 3.79
CA LEU A 584 2.82 -16.33 2.89
C LEU A 584 2.76 -17.71 3.56
N TRP A 585 3.09 -17.79 4.85
CA TRP A 585 2.97 -19.02 5.64
C TRP A 585 1.51 -19.47 5.76
N ARG A 586 0.59 -18.55 6.06
CA ARG A 586 -0.85 -18.83 6.09
C ARG A 586 -1.37 -19.28 4.73
N LEU A 587 -0.99 -18.59 3.66
CA LEU A 587 -1.36 -18.93 2.28
C LEU A 587 -0.88 -20.35 1.92
N TRP A 588 0.35 -20.69 2.31
CA TRP A 588 0.90 -22.03 2.10
C TRP A 588 0.11 -23.10 2.85
N LEU A 589 -0.20 -22.88 4.14
CA LEU A 589 -1.00 -23.82 4.92
C LEU A 589 -2.43 -23.97 4.38
N TYR A 590 -3.05 -22.88 3.92
CA TYR A 590 -4.38 -22.87 3.29
C TYR A 590 -4.41 -23.79 2.06
N HIS A 591 -3.43 -23.65 1.16
CA HIS A 591 -3.31 -24.50 -0.04
C HIS A 591 -2.95 -25.97 0.26
N ARG A 592 -2.48 -26.26 1.48
CA ARG A 592 -2.25 -27.64 1.95
C ARG A 592 -3.51 -28.28 2.56
N GLY A 593 -4.65 -27.58 2.55
CA GLY A 593 -5.92 -28.10 3.05
C GLY A 593 -6.00 -28.18 4.57
N VAL A 594 -5.28 -27.30 5.30
CA VAL A 594 -5.44 -27.19 6.74
C VAL A 594 -6.79 -26.55 7.05
N GLU A 595 -7.55 -27.16 7.97
CA GLU A 595 -8.86 -26.69 8.44
C GLU A 595 -8.88 -25.18 8.78
N LEU A 596 -9.85 -24.44 8.23
CA LEU A 596 -9.93 -22.98 8.36
C LEU A 596 -10.02 -22.49 9.81
N PRO A 597 -10.83 -23.09 10.70
CA PRO A 597 -10.87 -22.67 12.10
C PRO A 597 -9.51 -22.84 12.80
N ALA A 598 -8.77 -23.91 12.48
CA ALA A 598 -7.43 -24.11 13.03
C ALA A 598 -6.43 -23.07 12.49
N LEU A 599 -6.51 -22.69 11.21
CA LEU A 599 -5.70 -21.59 10.67
C LEU A 599 -6.04 -20.26 11.32
N TYR A 600 -7.32 -20.00 11.55
CA TYR A 600 -7.84 -18.78 12.15
C TYR A 600 -7.33 -18.56 13.59
N GLU A 601 -7.13 -19.63 14.37
CA GLU A 601 -6.67 -19.52 15.77
C GLU A 601 -5.15 -19.64 15.96
N ARG A 602 -4.39 -20.12 14.96
CA ARG A 602 -2.95 -20.33 15.09
C ARG A 602 -2.17 -19.03 15.16
N THR A 603 -1.32 -18.89 16.19
CA THR A 603 -0.39 -17.76 16.36
C THR A 603 0.49 -17.56 15.14
N GLY A 604 1.04 -18.65 14.58
CA GLY A 604 1.91 -18.59 13.40
C GLY A 604 1.21 -18.10 12.12
N ALA A 605 -0.12 -18.16 12.04
CA ALA A 605 -0.90 -17.72 10.88
C ALA A 605 -1.55 -16.33 11.08
N ARG A 606 -1.52 -15.79 12.32
CA ARG A 606 -2.24 -14.57 12.73
C ARG A 606 -1.39 -13.56 13.50
N ALA A 607 -0.07 -13.77 13.57
CA ALA A 607 0.84 -12.84 14.24
C ALA A 607 0.98 -11.49 13.49
N ASP A 608 0.50 -11.39 12.25
CA ASP A 608 0.53 -10.19 11.41
C ASP A 608 -0.16 -8.98 12.04
N SER A 609 -1.37 -9.15 12.61
CA SER A 609 -2.07 -8.08 13.36
C SER A 609 -1.21 -7.51 14.48
N MET A 610 -0.48 -8.36 15.19
CA MET A 610 0.37 -7.95 16.29
C MET A 610 1.64 -7.26 15.78
N LEU A 611 2.33 -7.87 14.80
CA LEU A 611 3.54 -7.32 14.18
C LEU A 611 3.30 -5.92 13.60
N LEU A 612 2.19 -5.73 12.88
CA LEU A 612 1.82 -4.44 12.30
C LEU A 612 1.38 -3.42 13.37
N GLY A 613 0.78 -3.87 14.48
CA GLY A 613 0.57 -3.04 15.67
C GLY A 613 1.88 -2.55 16.29
N VAL A 614 2.91 -3.39 16.37
CA VAL A 614 4.26 -2.97 16.81
C VAL A 614 4.86 -1.97 15.83
N ALA A 615 4.75 -2.23 14.52
CA ALA A 615 5.25 -1.32 13.49
C ALA A 615 4.59 0.06 13.60
N ALA A 616 3.28 0.12 13.83
CA ALA A 616 2.56 1.35 14.12
C ALA A 616 3.14 2.11 15.33
N ALA A 617 3.56 1.42 16.40
CA ALA A 617 4.17 2.10 17.55
C ALA A 617 5.50 2.78 17.18
N PHE A 618 6.31 2.15 16.32
CA PHE A 618 7.53 2.76 15.81
C PHE A 618 7.25 3.94 14.88
N ILE A 619 6.30 3.80 13.94
CA ILE A 619 5.86 4.87 13.04
C ILE A 619 5.44 6.10 13.83
N TRP A 620 4.61 5.89 14.86
CA TRP A 620 4.12 6.96 15.72
C TRP A 620 5.23 7.59 16.57
N ARG A 621 6.09 6.77 17.21
CA ARG A 621 7.19 7.25 18.08
C ARG A 621 8.19 8.14 17.33
N SER A 622 8.48 7.80 16.07
CA SER A 622 9.54 8.45 15.28
C SER A 622 9.02 9.42 14.21
N SER A 623 7.72 9.73 14.24
CA SER A 623 7.08 10.65 13.29
C SER A 623 7.40 10.33 11.81
N LEU A 624 7.56 9.04 11.47
CA LEU A 624 7.95 8.61 10.11
C LEU A 624 6.92 9.01 9.04
N VAL A 625 5.66 9.18 9.46
CA VAL A 625 4.53 9.54 8.61
C VAL A 625 3.87 10.78 9.18
N SER A 626 3.53 11.74 8.32
CA SER A 626 2.84 12.96 8.74
C SER A 626 1.43 12.66 9.25
N GLU A 627 0.96 13.42 10.23
CA GLU A 627 -0.38 13.21 10.79
C GLU A 627 -1.51 13.39 9.77
N GLY A 628 -1.31 14.25 8.76
CA GLY A 628 -2.26 14.42 7.65
C GLY A 628 -2.48 13.11 6.89
N VAL A 629 -1.39 12.41 6.57
CA VAL A 629 -1.44 11.10 5.91
C VAL A 629 -2.08 10.05 6.82
N LEU A 630 -1.71 10.00 8.11
CA LEU A 630 -2.29 9.05 9.06
C LEU A 630 -3.82 9.22 9.18
N ARG A 631 -4.32 10.47 9.20
CA ARG A 631 -5.77 10.74 9.23
C ARG A 631 -6.47 10.26 7.96
N LEU A 632 -5.89 10.54 6.79
CA LEU A 632 -6.48 10.17 5.50
C LEU A 632 -6.52 8.65 5.32
N VAL A 633 -5.38 7.98 5.52
CA VAL A 633 -5.28 6.52 5.46
C VAL A 633 -6.15 5.86 6.52
N GLY A 634 -6.29 6.47 7.69
CA GLY A 634 -7.20 6.02 8.74
C GLY A 634 -8.67 5.99 8.32
N ILE A 635 -9.15 7.02 7.59
CA ILE A 635 -10.51 7.05 7.06
C ILE A 635 -10.71 5.94 6.02
N ALA A 636 -9.78 5.83 5.06
CA ALA A 636 -9.83 4.77 4.05
C ALA A 636 -9.81 3.37 4.69
N SER A 637 -8.98 3.18 5.73
CA SER A 637 -8.91 1.93 6.50
C SER A 637 -10.22 1.65 7.25
N GLY A 638 -10.85 2.67 7.82
CA GLY A 638 -12.15 2.54 8.48
C GLY A 638 -13.25 2.11 7.50
N VAL A 639 -13.31 2.71 6.32
CA VAL A 639 -14.24 2.31 5.25
C VAL A 639 -13.96 0.88 4.80
N PHE A 640 -12.69 0.54 4.52
CA PHE A 640 -12.29 -0.81 4.15
C PHE A 640 -12.70 -1.85 5.19
N LEU A 641 -12.46 -1.59 6.48
CA LEU A 641 -12.84 -2.51 7.55
C LEU A 641 -14.36 -2.70 7.64
N VAL A 642 -15.15 -1.63 7.47
CA VAL A 642 -16.62 -1.74 7.43
C VAL A 642 -17.06 -2.59 6.24
N VAL A 643 -16.50 -2.34 5.04
CA VAL A 643 -16.81 -3.13 3.84
C VAL A 643 -16.42 -4.61 4.06
N ALA A 644 -15.21 -4.88 4.56
CA ALA A 644 -14.77 -6.24 4.86
C ALA A 644 -15.69 -6.94 5.87
N MET A 645 -16.15 -6.22 6.91
CA MET A 645 -17.08 -6.76 7.90
C MET A 645 -18.48 -7.08 7.33
N VAL A 646 -18.93 -6.33 6.33
CA VAL A 646 -20.25 -6.52 5.70
C VAL A 646 -20.23 -7.67 4.69
N PHE A 647 -19.16 -7.80 3.90
CA PHE A 647 -19.12 -8.71 2.75
C PHE A 647 -18.37 -10.02 2.99
N SER A 648 -17.85 -10.25 4.20
CA SER A 648 -17.05 -11.45 4.49
C SER A 648 -17.70 -12.34 5.53
N ALA A 649 -17.57 -13.64 5.30
CA ALA A 649 -17.84 -14.70 6.26
C ALA A 649 -16.51 -15.30 6.77
N ASP A 650 -16.58 -16.12 7.82
CA ASP A 650 -15.43 -16.76 8.45
C ASP A 650 -14.73 -17.81 7.57
N ASP A 651 -15.42 -18.30 6.54
CA ASP A 651 -14.92 -19.23 5.52
C ASP A 651 -14.46 -18.56 4.21
N SER A 652 -14.50 -17.23 4.13
CA SER A 652 -14.18 -16.49 2.89
C SER A 652 -12.71 -16.67 2.48
N ALA A 653 -12.49 -17.31 1.32
CA ALA A 653 -11.16 -17.66 0.80
C ALA A 653 -10.17 -16.48 0.77
N TRP A 654 -10.63 -15.31 0.31
CA TRP A 654 -9.80 -14.11 0.19
C TRP A 654 -9.13 -13.69 1.51
N LEU A 655 -9.75 -14.00 2.67
CA LEU A 655 -9.18 -13.70 3.98
C LEU A 655 -7.90 -14.51 4.24
N PHE A 656 -7.91 -15.79 3.88
CA PHE A 656 -6.78 -16.70 4.06
C PHE A 656 -5.67 -16.44 3.04
N GLU A 657 -6.02 -15.98 1.85
CA GLU A 657 -5.10 -15.67 0.76
C GLU A 657 -4.34 -14.34 0.91
N GLY A 658 -4.72 -13.52 1.90
CA GLY A 658 -4.03 -12.27 2.20
C GLY A 658 -4.89 -11.24 2.92
N GLY A 659 -6.21 -11.42 2.90
CA GLY A 659 -7.16 -10.50 3.50
C GLY A 659 -6.95 -10.25 4.99
N PHE A 660 -6.61 -11.27 5.79
CA PHE A 660 -6.28 -11.05 7.21
C PHE A 660 -5.10 -10.10 7.41
N THR A 661 -4.09 -10.14 6.53
CA THR A 661 -2.94 -9.22 6.61
C THR A 661 -3.32 -7.81 6.16
N LEU A 662 -4.25 -7.67 5.21
CA LEU A 662 -4.82 -6.37 4.84
C LEU A 662 -5.66 -5.77 5.98
N VAL A 663 -6.51 -6.59 6.63
CA VAL A 663 -7.28 -6.21 7.82
C VAL A 663 -6.35 -5.81 8.96
N ALA A 664 -5.26 -6.54 9.17
CA ALA A 664 -4.21 -6.21 10.14
C ALA A 664 -3.57 -4.84 9.85
N ALA A 665 -3.22 -4.56 8.58
CA ALA A 665 -2.62 -3.28 8.18
C ALA A 665 -3.61 -2.12 8.31
N ALA A 666 -4.87 -2.33 7.93
CA ALA A 666 -5.95 -1.37 8.10
C ALA A 666 -6.22 -1.08 9.60
N SER A 667 -6.20 -2.12 10.44
CA SER A 667 -6.33 -2.00 11.89
C SER A 667 -5.20 -1.16 12.50
N ALA A 668 -3.95 -1.44 12.14
CA ALA A 668 -2.79 -0.66 12.58
C ALA A 668 -2.88 0.80 12.12
N SER A 669 -3.35 1.05 10.90
CA SER A 669 -3.56 2.39 10.34
C SER A 669 -4.69 3.14 11.05
N LEU A 670 -5.77 2.45 11.42
CA LEU A 670 -6.87 3.01 12.21
C LEU A 670 -6.40 3.42 13.61
N VAL A 671 -5.55 2.61 14.25
CA VAL A 671 -4.90 2.95 15.53
C VAL A 671 -4.00 4.18 15.40
N LEU A 672 -3.18 4.24 14.35
CA LEU A 672 -2.34 5.42 14.05
C LEU A 672 -3.16 6.68 13.84
N ALA A 673 -4.29 6.60 13.13
CA ALA A 673 -5.19 7.72 12.94
C ALA A 673 -5.83 8.17 14.25
N ALA A 674 -6.29 7.23 15.09
CA ALA A 674 -6.90 7.54 16.38
C ALA A 674 -5.93 8.19 17.38
N VAL A 675 -4.64 7.81 17.36
CA VAL A 675 -3.63 8.37 18.27
C VAL A 675 -3.18 9.78 17.85
N THR A 676 -3.41 10.21 16.60
CA THR A 676 -3.21 11.63 16.20
C THR A 676 -4.08 12.60 17.00
N GLY A 677 -5.18 12.11 17.60
CA GLY A 677 -6.08 12.91 18.43
C GLY A 677 -6.93 13.92 17.66
N SER A 678 -6.93 13.88 16.33
CA SER A 678 -7.70 14.77 15.45
C SER A 678 -8.29 14.00 14.26
N GLY A 679 -9.32 14.56 13.63
CA GLY A 679 -10.02 13.92 12.51
C GLY A 679 -11.12 12.94 12.91
N VAL A 680 -11.81 12.39 11.90
CA VAL A 680 -13.03 11.59 12.05
C VAL A 680 -12.82 10.35 12.93
N VAL A 681 -11.75 9.58 12.68
CA VAL A 681 -11.45 8.36 13.44
C VAL A 681 -11.27 8.67 14.94
N ALA A 682 -10.51 9.71 15.26
CA ALA A 682 -10.29 10.12 16.65
C ALA A 682 -11.59 10.66 17.29
N ALA A 683 -12.46 11.33 16.53
CA ALA A 683 -13.76 11.81 17.01
C ALA A 683 -14.70 10.65 17.36
N VAL A 684 -14.82 9.64 16.48
CA VAL A 684 -15.60 8.42 16.73
C VAL A 684 -15.08 7.70 17.97
N GLY A 685 -13.76 7.51 18.08
CA GLY A 685 -13.14 6.87 19.25
C GLY A 685 -13.32 7.67 20.56
N ARG A 686 -13.60 8.97 20.51
CA ARG A 686 -13.85 9.79 21.70
C ARG A 686 -15.31 9.78 22.14
N TRP A 687 -16.20 9.15 21.38
CA TRP A 687 -17.61 9.07 21.73
C TRP A 687 -17.78 8.34 23.07
N GLY A 688 -18.47 9.00 24.02
CA GLY A 688 -18.57 8.57 25.41
C GLY A 688 -19.03 7.12 25.59
N PRO A 689 -20.09 6.66 24.89
CA PRO A 689 -20.56 5.28 24.94
C PRO A 689 -19.52 4.25 24.48
N LEU A 690 -18.87 4.45 23.32
CA LEU A 690 -17.83 3.52 22.85
C LEU A 690 -16.64 3.47 23.81
N ARG A 691 -16.23 4.61 24.38
CA ARG A 691 -15.17 4.63 25.38
C ARG A 691 -15.55 3.81 26.60
N TRP A 692 -16.77 3.96 27.12
CA TRP A 692 -17.24 3.20 28.28
C TRP A 692 -17.27 1.68 27.99
N VAL A 693 -17.77 1.28 26.83
CA VAL A 693 -17.73 -0.13 26.40
C VAL A 693 -16.28 -0.63 26.28
N GLY A 694 -15.39 0.20 25.75
CA GLY A 694 -13.95 -0.07 25.67
C GLY A 694 -13.26 -0.24 27.02
N GLU A 695 -13.68 0.53 28.03
CA GLU A 695 -13.15 0.44 29.39
C GLU A 695 -13.46 -0.92 30.04
N ILE A 696 -14.64 -1.49 29.78
CA ILE A 696 -15.06 -2.80 30.30
C ILE A 696 -14.75 -3.96 29.37
N SER A 697 -14.13 -3.72 28.22
CA SER A 697 -14.11 -4.66 27.08
C SER A 697 -13.46 -6.00 27.42
N TYR A 698 -12.42 -6.01 28.28
CA TYR A 698 -11.74 -7.24 28.69
C TYR A 698 -12.67 -8.14 29.50
N SER A 699 -13.32 -7.57 30.52
CA SER A 699 -14.27 -8.30 31.34
C SER A 699 -15.50 -8.71 30.51
N LEU A 700 -16.04 -7.83 29.67
CA LEU A 700 -17.13 -8.15 28.74
C LEU A 700 -16.79 -9.32 27.81
N TYR A 701 -15.58 -9.34 27.28
CA TYR A 701 -15.09 -10.42 26.42
C TYR A 701 -15.12 -11.78 27.12
N LEU A 702 -14.73 -11.86 28.40
CA LEU A 702 -14.77 -13.13 29.13
C LEU A 702 -16.20 -13.68 29.25
N TRP A 703 -17.18 -12.82 29.53
CA TRP A 703 -18.53 -13.23 29.91
C TRP A 703 -19.50 -13.44 28.76
N HIS A 704 -19.33 -12.73 27.63
CA HIS A 704 -20.39 -12.65 26.61
C HIS A 704 -20.79 -14.00 26.00
N LEU A 705 -19.82 -14.79 25.51
CA LEU A 705 -20.10 -16.04 24.82
C LEU A 705 -20.75 -17.10 25.74
N PRO A 706 -20.25 -17.37 26.95
CA PRO A 706 -20.94 -18.26 27.88
C PRO A 706 -22.37 -17.81 28.17
N ILE A 707 -22.61 -16.51 28.39
CA ILE A 707 -23.95 -15.98 28.64
C ILE A 707 -24.88 -16.20 27.45
N TYR A 708 -24.38 -16.07 26.21
CA TYR A 708 -25.16 -16.37 25.01
C TYR A 708 -25.58 -17.85 25.01
N ILE A 709 -24.63 -18.76 25.22
CA ILE A 709 -24.89 -20.20 25.27
C ILE A 709 -25.85 -20.58 26.41
N TRP A 710 -25.68 -19.98 27.59
CA TRP A 710 -26.56 -20.22 28.73
C TRP A 710 -27.97 -19.69 28.49
N THR A 711 -28.11 -18.55 27.80
CA THR A 711 -29.41 -17.98 27.44
C THR A 711 -30.18 -18.90 26.49
N VAL A 712 -29.52 -19.43 25.46
CA VAL A 712 -30.14 -20.41 24.54
C VAL A 712 -30.62 -21.64 25.29
N LYS A 713 -29.77 -22.21 26.15
CA LYS A 713 -30.13 -23.39 26.94
C LYS A 713 -31.27 -23.14 27.93
N ALA A 714 -31.33 -21.95 28.52
CA ALA A 714 -32.38 -21.58 29.47
C ALA A 714 -33.73 -21.32 28.80
N LEU A 715 -33.74 -20.68 27.63
CA LEU A 715 -34.97 -20.31 26.91
C LEU A 715 -35.44 -21.39 25.92
N GLY A 716 -34.56 -22.31 25.54
CA GLY A 716 -34.79 -23.32 24.51
C GLY A 716 -34.60 -22.78 23.09
N ASP A 717 -34.41 -23.69 22.14
CA ASP A 717 -34.13 -23.35 20.75
C ASP A 717 -35.29 -22.61 20.07
N SER A 718 -36.54 -22.91 20.46
CA SER A 718 -37.78 -22.32 19.91
C SER A 718 -38.05 -20.88 20.32
N ALA A 719 -37.31 -20.32 21.29
CA ALA A 719 -37.51 -18.94 21.72
C ALA A 719 -37.08 -17.94 20.62
N PRO A 720 -37.82 -16.83 20.41
CA PRO A 720 -37.49 -15.85 19.38
C PRO A 720 -36.10 -15.23 19.57
N LEU A 721 -35.36 -15.04 18.48
CA LEU A 721 -34.02 -14.42 18.51
C LEU A 721 -34.03 -13.05 19.19
N GLY A 722 -35.04 -12.23 18.94
CA GLY A 722 -35.17 -10.90 19.57
C GLY A 722 -35.20 -10.98 21.10
N LEU A 723 -35.88 -11.98 21.68
CA LEU A 723 -35.92 -12.20 23.12
C LEU A 723 -34.57 -12.67 23.65
N LYS A 724 -33.94 -13.64 22.96
CA LYS A 724 -32.60 -14.14 23.31
C LYS A 724 -31.57 -13.00 23.31
N VAL A 725 -31.56 -12.14 22.30
CA VAL A 725 -30.69 -10.95 22.20
C VAL A 725 -30.99 -9.93 23.30
N ALA A 726 -32.27 -9.63 23.54
CA ALA A 726 -32.70 -8.68 24.57
C ALA A 726 -32.30 -9.09 25.99
N ILE A 727 -32.06 -10.38 26.23
CA ILE A 727 -31.57 -10.91 27.51
C ILE A 727 -30.04 -11.04 27.50
N ALA A 728 -29.49 -11.72 26.49
CA ALA A 728 -28.08 -12.11 26.46
C ALA A 728 -27.13 -10.90 26.39
N VAL A 729 -27.46 -9.88 25.57
CA VAL A 729 -26.59 -8.70 25.41
C VAL A 729 -26.54 -7.87 26.70
N PRO A 730 -27.67 -7.45 27.30
CA PRO A 730 -27.64 -6.72 28.57
C PRO A 730 -27.04 -7.53 29.71
N ALA A 731 -27.32 -8.84 29.81
CA ALA A 731 -26.71 -9.72 30.80
C ALA A 731 -25.19 -9.79 30.66
N SER A 732 -24.68 -9.87 29.42
CA SER A 732 -23.25 -9.84 29.13
C SER A 732 -22.60 -8.52 29.54
N VAL A 733 -23.22 -7.40 29.19
CA VAL A 733 -22.74 -6.06 29.58
C VAL A 733 -22.74 -5.89 31.09
N LEU A 734 -23.80 -6.34 31.77
CA LEU A 734 -23.92 -6.27 33.23
C LEU A 734 -22.87 -7.14 33.92
N ALA A 735 -22.72 -8.40 33.52
CA ALA A 735 -21.72 -9.31 34.07
C ALA A 735 -20.29 -8.81 33.83
N GLY A 736 -20.01 -8.34 32.62
CA GLY A 736 -18.74 -7.70 32.27
C GLY A 736 -18.45 -6.47 33.12
N TRP A 737 -19.44 -5.59 33.31
CA TRP A 737 -19.31 -4.40 34.14
C TRP A 737 -19.10 -4.73 35.62
N ILE A 738 -19.84 -5.70 36.17
CA ILE A 738 -19.65 -6.19 37.56
C ILE A 738 -18.25 -6.76 37.73
N SER A 739 -17.81 -7.63 36.82
CA SER A 739 -16.48 -8.24 36.86
C SER A 739 -15.38 -7.18 36.78
N TYR A 740 -15.54 -6.18 35.90
CA TYR A 740 -14.64 -5.03 35.80
C TYR A 740 -14.57 -4.23 37.12
N ARG A 741 -15.71 -3.91 37.73
CA ARG A 741 -15.80 -3.10 38.96
C ARG A 741 -15.32 -3.81 40.21
N LEU A 742 -15.55 -5.12 40.32
CA LEU A 742 -15.26 -5.89 41.53
C LEU A 742 -13.87 -6.54 41.49
N VAL A 743 -13.43 -7.00 40.31
CA VAL A 743 -12.19 -7.75 40.17
C VAL A 743 -11.13 -6.88 39.52
N GLU A 744 -11.33 -6.48 38.26
CA GLU A 744 -10.29 -5.83 37.46
C GLU A 744 -9.80 -4.51 38.09
N THR A 745 -10.73 -3.58 38.39
CA THR A 745 -10.40 -2.26 38.94
C THR A 745 -9.86 -2.30 40.37
N ARG A 746 -10.43 -3.14 41.26
CA ARG A 746 -9.98 -3.24 42.67
C ARG A 746 -8.57 -3.81 42.79
N VAL A 747 -8.28 -4.84 42.00
CA VAL A 747 -6.95 -5.42 41.92
C VAL A 747 -5.99 -4.32 41.43
N LEU A 748 -6.26 -3.70 40.27
CA LEU A 748 -5.40 -2.64 39.70
C LEU A 748 -5.19 -1.45 40.67
N ALA A 749 -6.21 -1.02 41.41
CA ALA A 749 -6.14 0.08 42.37
C ALA A 749 -5.37 -0.28 43.66
N GLY A 750 -5.49 -1.52 44.16
CA GLY A 750 -4.72 -2.01 45.31
C GLY A 750 -3.21 -2.03 45.03
N TRP A 751 -2.82 -2.35 43.80
CA TRP A 751 -1.42 -2.35 43.38
C TRP A 751 -0.82 -0.96 43.19
N ARG A 752 -1.57 -0.01 42.61
CA ARG A 752 -1.10 1.39 42.49
C ARG A 752 -0.79 2.00 43.85
N ARG A 753 -1.64 1.72 44.85
CA ARG A 753 -1.41 2.12 46.24
C ARG A 753 -0.14 1.49 46.82
N LYS A 754 0.03 0.16 46.74
CA LYS A 754 1.25 -0.52 47.22
C LYS A 754 2.54 -0.05 46.54
N ALA A 755 2.50 0.27 45.24
CA ALA A 755 3.66 0.80 44.52
C ALA A 755 4.02 2.23 44.97
N SER A 756 3.02 3.09 45.22
CA SER A 756 3.26 4.42 45.79
C SER A 756 3.77 4.38 47.23
N THR A 757 3.31 3.42 48.05
CA THR A 757 3.78 3.25 49.43
C THR A 757 5.21 2.70 49.49
N ALA A 758 5.58 1.79 48.59
CA ALA A 758 6.95 1.29 48.46
C ALA A 758 7.94 2.36 47.96
N GLN A 759 7.50 3.27 47.07
CA GLN A 759 8.31 4.40 46.63
C GLN A 759 8.49 5.45 47.76
N GLY A 760 7.45 5.66 48.58
CA GLY A 760 7.49 6.57 49.74
C GLY A 760 8.32 6.07 50.92
N GLN A 761 8.45 4.75 51.10
CA GLN A 761 9.32 4.16 52.14
C GLN A 761 10.81 4.20 51.79
N ILE A 762 11.19 4.19 50.51
CA ILE A 762 12.59 4.34 50.07
C ILE A 762 13.08 5.80 50.22
N THR A 763 12.16 6.78 50.21
CA THR A 763 12.48 8.20 50.45
C THR A 763 12.40 8.61 51.93
N ALA A 764 12.03 7.70 52.83
CA ALA A 764 11.79 7.97 54.25
C ALA A 764 12.72 7.17 55.17
N GLU A 765 13.94 6.87 54.72
CA GLU A 765 15.04 6.54 55.64
C GLU A 765 15.68 7.88 56.04
N PRO A 766 15.52 8.33 57.30
CA PRO A 766 16.07 9.61 57.71
C PRO A 766 17.57 9.47 57.87
N LEU A 767 18.32 10.35 57.20
CA LEU A 767 19.68 10.73 57.59
C LEU A 767 19.60 11.23 59.05
N VAL A 768 19.80 10.32 60.01
CA VAL A 768 20.09 10.65 61.40
C VAL A 768 21.58 10.48 61.59
N ASP A 769 22.23 11.63 61.49
CA ASP A 769 23.42 12.09 62.19
C ASP A 769 23.86 11.20 63.37
N LYS A 770 25.08 10.67 63.27
CA LYS A 770 25.95 10.37 64.42
C LYS A 770 27.38 10.74 64.04
N THR A 771 27.82 11.84 64.64
CA THR A 771 29.22 12.14 65.02
C THR A 771 30.04 10.91 65.36
#